data_AF-A0A6I1AX84-F1
#
_entry.id   AF-A0A6I1AX84-F1
#
_cell.length_a   1.000
_cell.length_b   1.000
_cell.length_c   1.000
_cell.angle_alpha   90.00
_cell.angle_beta   90.00
_cell.angle_gamma   90.00
#
_symmetry.space_group_name_H-M   'P 1'
#
loop_
_entity.id
_entity.type
_entity.pdbx_description
1 polymer ?
#
loop_
_entity_poly.entity_id
_entity_poly.type
_entity_poly.pdbx_seq_one_letter_code
_entity_poly.pdbx_strand_id
1 'polypeptide(L)'
;MKKLLTLLLAVLLLAGCAGNKPGTFEAGKNTFLLNGKPFVVKAAEVHYPRIPREYWEHRIEMCKALGMNTLCLYVFWNLHEETPGKYDFTGNKDIAAFCKLAQKHGMYVIVRPGPYVCAEWEMGGLPWWLLKNDSVQLRTLDPFYMQHVGAFMHEVGKQLQDLQITRGGNIIMVQVENEYGSYGTDKPYVSAIRDTVRAAGFTEVPLFQCDWSSNFLNNGLDDLLWTINFGTGADIDKQFAKLKEVRPDAPLMCSEFWSGWFDHWGRKHETRDGQIMVDGLKEMMDKGISFSLYMTHGGTTFGWWGGANNPAYSAMCSSYDYDAPISEAGWTTDKYFALRDMLKDYLDEGQTLPEVPEALPVMEIPAIKFTQIAPLVDNLPEPKQTEEIQPMEKFDQGWGSILYRTHLPEDVKAGTVLKITEQHDWTQVFADGKLLGRLDRRGGEQELTLPALKAGTQLDLLVEAMGRVNFDKSIHDRKGITEKVELVNGKNAETLKGWTVYNLPVDYEFVSSQNFQDMNSSAACGIEKNDESVPAYYRATFTLDKVADTFLNMESWGKGMVWVNGHAMGRFWEIGPQQTLFMPGCWLKKGVNEIIVLDLKGPKEATIVGLNKPILDMLRVAVPETHRKQGQTIKLEKETPVSAGTFKPGNGWQEVKVPVTKGRYFCLEGLSSFDNTNIAAIAEFDVLDEKGQKISRENWKIVYADSEETRSGNRTADKIYDLQESTFWQTVDNTAYPHQVVIDLGKEYNVTGFRILPRAEQGAPGMIKDYKVYVKATGFGY
;
A
#
# COMPACT_ATOMS: atom_id res chain seq x y z
N MET A 1 61.35 14.50 -0.10
CA MET A 1 59.99 14.59 0.49
C MET A 1 58.96 15.22 -0.44
N LYS A 2 59.15 16.42 -1.00
CA LYS A 2 58.14 17.03 -1.91
C LYS A 2 57.77 16.16 -3.14
N LYS A 3 58.75 15.57 -3.86
CA LYS A 3 58.48 14.68 -5.01
C LYS A 3 57.75 13.37 -4.65
N LEU A 4 57.95 12.87 -3.43
CA LEU A 4 57.27 11.65 -2.96
C LEU A 4 55.82 11.94 -2.58
N LEU A 5 55.56 13.12 -2.01
CA LEU A 5 54.21 13.60 -1.70
C LEU A 5 53.40 13.90 -2.97
N THR A 6 54.03 14.44 -4.02
CA THR A 6 53.35 14.68 -5.32
C THR A 6 53.03 13.38 -6.06
N LEU A 7 53.88 12.35 -5.93
CA LEU A 7 53.61 11.03 -6.51
C LEU A 7 52.50 10.29 -5.73
N LEU A 8 52.47 10.41 -4.41
CA LEU A 8 51.40 9.84 -3.57
C LEU A 8 50.06 10.53 -3.84
N LEU A 9 50.05 11.86 -4.01
CA LEU A 9 48.85 12.61 -4.40
C LEU A 9 48.38 12.24 -5.82
N ALA A 10 49.30 12.02 -6.76
CA ALA A 10 48.96 11.58 -8.12
C ALA A 10 48.41 10.14 -8.16
N VAL A 11 48.91 9.24 -7.31
CA VAL A 11 48.37 7.87 -7.18
C VAL A 11 47.01 7.87 -6.47
N LEU A 12 46.79 8.76 -5.50
CA LEU A 12 45.47 8.95 -4.86
C LEU A 12 44.45 9.62 -5.81
N LEU A 13 44.89 10.53 -6.68
CA LEU A 13 44.05 11.13 -7.74
C LEU A 13 43.76 10.14 -8.88
N LEU A 14 44.66 9.20 -9.19
CA LEU A 14 44.42 8.14 -10.17
C LEU A 14 43.55 7.00 -9.63
N ALA A 15 43.58 6.73 -8.32
CA ALA A 15 42.68 5.77 -7.67
C ALA A 15 41.23 6.30 -7.56
N GLY A 16 41.03 7.63 -7.53
CA GLY A 16 39.71 8.26 -7.53
C GLY A 16 39.06 8.44 -8.91
N CYS A 17 39.78 8.13 -10.00
CA CYS A 17 39.28 8.26 -11.38
C CYS A 17 39.32 6.95 -12.19
N ALA A 18 39.62 5.82 -11.54
CA ALA A 18 39.41 4.51 -12.14
C ALA A 18 37.92 4.16 -12.04
N GLY A 19 37.13 4.50 -13.06
CA GLY A 19 35.80 3.91 -13.20
C GLY A 19 35.90 2.39 -13.09
N ASN A 20 34.95 1.75 -12.40
CA ASN A 20 34.92 0.29 -12.30
C ASN A 20 34.97 -0.30 -13.71
N LYS A 21 35.83 -1.30 -13.91
CA LYS A 21 35.90 -2.00 -15.21
C LYS A 21 34.52 -2.59 -15.53
N PRO A 22 34.06 -2.51 -16.79
CA PRO A 22 32.89 -3.25 -17.25
C PRO A 22 32.90 -4.69 -16.76
N GLY A 23 31.78 -5.14 -16.20
CA GLY A 23 31.56 -6.51 -15.75
C GLY A 23 30.38 -7.16 -16.48
N THR A 24 30.00 -8.38 -16.07
CA THR A 24 28.83 -9.08 -16.60
C THR A 24 27.98 -9.67 -15.49
N PHE A 25 26.67 -9.76 -15.73
CA PHE A 25 25.74 -10.51 -14.91
C PHE A 25 24.84 -11.35 -15.83
N GLU A 26 24.75 -12.66 -15.58
CA GLU A 26 24.11 -13.60 -16.51
C GLU A 26 23.26 -14.63 -15.75
N ALA A 27 22.14 -15.04 -16.35
CA ALA A 27 21.42 -16.23 -15.89
C ALA A 27 22.09 -17.48 -16.49
N GLY A 28 22.94 -18.14 -15.70
CA GLY A 28 23.62 -19.37 -16.07
C GLY A 28 22.80 -20.62 -15.79
N LYS A 29 23.40 -21.80 -15.98
CA LYS A 29 22.76 -23.09 -15.69
C LYS A 29 22.64 -23.29 -14.18
N ASN A 30 21.41 -23.22 -13.65
CA ASN A 30 21.05 -23.39 -12.24
C ASN A 30 21.67 -22.35 -11.27
N THR A 31 22.25 -21.27 -11.78
CA THR A 31 22.91 -20.25 -10.94
C THR A 31 23.00 -18.92 -11.70
N PHE A 32 23.07 -17.80 -10.98
CA PHE A 32 23.51 -16.55 -11.60
C PHE A 32 25.03 -16.51 -11.69
N LEU A 33 25.54 -15.84 -12.72
CA LEU A 33 26.96 -15.61 -12.91
C LEU A 33 27.26 -14.13 -12.80
N LEU A 34 28.09 -13.76 -11.83
CA LEU A 34 28.68 -12.43 -11.72
C LEU A 34 30.13 -12.51 -12.23
N ASN A 35 30.43 -11.84 -13.34
CA ASN A 35 31.74 -11.89 -14.00
C ASN A 35 32.21 -13.34 -14.26
N GLY A 36 31.28 -14.20 -14.71
CA GLY A 36 31.53 -15.61 -15.02
C GLY A 36 31.65 -16.55 -13.80
N LYS A 37 31.42 -16.06 -12.57
CA LYS A 37 31.46 -16.87 -11.34
C LYS A 37 30.06 -17.04 -10.72
N PRO A 38 29.73 -18.20 -10.14
CA PRO A 38 28.47 -18.39 -9.43
C PRO A 38 28.24 -17.32 -8.38
N PHE A 39 27.01 -16.79 -8.33
CA PHE A 39 26.62 -15.72 -7.43
C PHE A 39 25.19 -15.94 -6.93
N VAL A 40 24.99 -15.85 -5.63
CA VAL A 40 23.66 -15.85 -5.02
C VAL A 40 23.31 -14.41 -4.67
N VAL A 41 22.23 -13.91 -5.27
CA VAL A 41 21.73 -12.56 -4.99
C VAL A 41 21.05 -12.60 -3.61
N LYS A 42 21.55 -11.75 -2.70
CA LYS A 42 20.98 -11.48 -1.38
C LYS A 42 20.59 -10.00 -1.38
N ALA A 43 19.41 -9.71 -1.91
CA ALA A 43 18.96 -8.34 -2.13
C ALA A 43 18.16 -7.80 -0.93
N ALA A 44 18.38 -6.52 -0.63
CA ALA A 44 17.58 -5.75 0.29
C ALA A 44 16.60 -4.86 -0.48
N GLU A 45 15.30 -5.05 -0.31
CA GLU A 45 14.34 -4.10 -0.86
C GLU A 45 14.31 -2.82 -0.01
N VAL A 46 14.56 -1.68 -0.66
CA VAL A 46 14.52 -0.33 -0.07
C VAL A 46 13.98 0.69 -1.08
N HIS A 47 13.16 1.64 -0.61
CA HIS A 47 12.52 2.62 -1.49
C HIS A 47 13.06 4.03 -1.21
N TYR A 48 13.83 4.59 -2.16
CA TYR A 48 14.42 5.93 -2.03
C TYR A 48 13.42 7.06 -1.70
N PRO A 49 12.13 7.04 -2.14
CA PRO A 49 11.19 8.09 -1.74
C PRO A 49 10.72 7.97 -0.28
N ARG A 50 10.79 6.76 0.31
CA ARG A 50 10.38 6.48 1.69
C ARG A 50 11.48 6.76 2.72
N ILE A 51 12.64 7.23 2.25
CA ILE A 51 13.82 7.51 3.06
C ILE A 51 14.28 8.93 2.72
N PRO A 52 14.50 9.81 3.71
CA PRO A 52 15.13 11.10 3.46
C PRO A 52 16.50 10.93 2.81
N ARG A 53 16.84 11.76 1.84
CA ARG A 53 18.08 11.68 1.06
C ARG A 53 19.32 11.65 1.95
N GLU A 54 19.30 12.46 3.00
CA GLU A 54 20.37 12.55 3.98
C GLU A 54 20.62 11.22 4.71
N TYR A 55 19.62 10.34 4.74
CA TYR A 55 19.68 9.04 5.41
C TYR A 55 19.91 7.86 4.47
N TRP A 56 19.91 8.07 3.13
CA TRP A 56 20.16 7.00 2.17
C TRP A 56 21.46 6.24 2.45
N GLU A 57 22.55 6.95 2.75
CA GLU A 57 23.85 6.33 3.05
C GLU A 57 23.76 5.40 4.26
N HIS A 58 23.17 5.87 5.36
CA HIS A 58 22.98 5.07 6.57
C HIS A 58 22.16 3.80 6.30
N ARG A 59 21.05 3.92 5.55
CA ARG A 59 20.19 2.74 5.25
C ARG A 59 20.91 1.72 4.35
N ILE A 60 21.73 2.19 3.41
CA ILE A 60 22.57 1.33 2.55
C ILE A 60 23.62 0.60 3.40
N GLU A 61 24.29 1.31 4.32
CA GLU A 61 25.25 0.70 5.25
C GLU A 61 24.59 -0.32 6.17
N MET A 62 23.37 -0.06 6.65
CA MET A 62 22.58 -1.01 7.46
C MET A 62 22.27 -2.29 6.68
N CYS A 63 21.87 -2.18 5.40
CA CYS A 63 21.62 -3.33 4.53
C CYS A 63 22.89 -4.13 4.25
N LYS A 64 24.02 -3.44 3.98
CA LYS A 64 25.31 -4.08 3.78
C LYS A 64 25.79 -4.82 5.04
N ALA A 65 25.68 -4.16 6.19
CA ALA A 65 26.01 -4.75 7.48
C ALA A 65 25.11 -5.96 7.77
N LEU A 66 23.84 -5.96 7.36
CA LEU A 66 22.96 -7.13 7.51
C LEU A 66 23.49 -8.39 6.78
N GLY A 67 24.34 -8.23 5.76
CA GLY A 67 24.89 -9.33 4.95
C GLY A 67 24.35 -9.40 3.53
N MET A 68 23.59 -8.37 3.13
CA MET A 68 23.06 -8.22 1.78
C MET A 68 24.15 -7.73 0.83
N ASN A 69 24.11 -8.21 -0.42
CA ASN A 69 25.08 -7.85 -1.46
C ASN A 69 24.48 -6.98 -2.57
N THR A 70 23.17 -6.82 -2.56
CA THR A 70 22.39 -6.13 -3.60
C THR A 70 21.31 -5.29 -2.95
N LEU A 71 20.97 -4.14 -3.53
CA LEU A 71 19.74 -3.41 -3.25
C LEU A 71 18.74 -3.68 -4.37
N CYS A 72 17.47 -3.83 -4.03
CA CYS A 72 16.38 -3.87 -4.99
C CYS A 72 15.46 -2.67 -4.75
N LEU A 73 15.05 -2.01 -5.83
CA LEU A 73 14.26 -0.79 -5.75
C LEU A 73 13.28 -0.65 -6.92
N TYR A 74 12.08 -0.17 -6.61
CA TYR A 74 11.13 0.33 -7.60
C TYR A 74 11.47 1.72 -8.11
N VAL A 75 10.91 2.10 -9.26
CA VAL A 75 10.88 3.49 -9.76
C VAL A 75 9.43 3.98 -9.80
N PHE A 76 9.13 5.02 -9.04
CA PHE A 76 7.75 5.48 -8.83
C PHE A 76 7.37 6.54 -9.87
N TRP A 77 6.69 6.14 -10.96
CA TRP A 77 6.41 7.03 -12.08
C TRP A 77 5.69 8.33 -11.66
N ASN A 78 4.62 8.24 -10.89
CA ASN A 78 3.86 9.39 -10.43
C ASN A 78 4.64 10.40 -9.57
N LEU A 79 5.71 9.97 -8.88
CA LEU A 79 6.62 10.86 -8.17
C LEU A 79 7.50 11.66 -9.13
N HIS A 80 7.91 11.03 -10.23
CA HIS A 80 8.76 11.65 -11.24
C HIS A 80 7.99 12.48 -12.26
N GLU A 81 6.71 12.20 -12.51
CA GLU A 81 5.87 12.90 -13.48
C GLU A 81 4.52 13.30 -12.85
N GLU A 82 4.57 14.11 -11.80
CA GLU A 82 3.38 14.61 -11.09
C GLU A 82 2.43 15.41 -12.02
N THR A 83 3.01 16.07 -13.03
CA THR A 83 2.31 16.75 -14.11
C THR A 83 2.79 16.17 -15.45
N PRO A 84 1.89 15.91 -16.43
CA PRO A 84 2.28 15.32 -17.71
C PRO A 84 3.42 16.09 -18.40
N GLY A 85 4.46 15.37 -18.81
CA GLY A 85 5.65 15.88 -19.49
C GLY A 85 6.66 16.63 -18.61
N LYS A 86 6.42 16.75 -17.29
CA LYS A 86 7.35 17.41 -16.36
C LYS A 86 8.02 16.38 -15.46
N TYR A 87 9.22 15.96 -15.87
CA TYR A 87 10.01 14.97 -15.16
C TYR A 87 10.93 15.60 -14.11
N ASP A 88 10.96 15.04 -12.89
CA ASP A 88 11.85 15.45 -11.80
C ASP A 88 12.62 14.27 -11.21
N PHE A 89 13.95 14.32 -11.35
CA PHE A 89 14.91 13.36 -10.79
C PHE A 89 15.93 14.08 -9.89
N THR A 90 15.51 15.14 -9.19
CA THR A 90 16.37 15.91 -8.30
C THR A 90 16.06 15.64 -6.82
N GLY A 91 16.95 16.06 -5.92
CA GLY A 91 16.71 15.94 -4.47
C GLY A 91 16.40 14.52 -4.03
N ASN A 92 15.28 14.32 -3.31
CA ASN A 92 14.84 13.00 -2.85
C ASN A 92 14.33 12.08 -3.99
N LYS A 93 14.27 12.57 -5.23
CA LYS A 93 13.83 11.83 -6.43
C LYS A 93 15.02 11.41 -7.32
N ASP A 94 16.24 11.69 -6.91
CA ASP A 94 17.45 11.40 -7.69
C ASP A 94 17.89 9.95 -7.54
N ILE A 95 17.24 9.09 -8.31
CA ILE A 95 17.49 7.66 -8.35
C ILE A 95 18.91 7.32 -8.82
N ALA A 96 19.49 8.12 -9.72
CA ALA A 96 20.86 7.90 -10.18
C ALA A 96 21.87 8.11 -9.04
N ALA A 97 21.69 9.12 -8.20
CA ALA A 97 22.51 9.30 -7.01
C ALA A 97 22.33 8.17 -5.99
N PHE A 98 21.11 7.65 -5.81
CA PHE A 98 20.87 6.50 -4.94
C PHE A 98 21.64 5.26 -5.42
N CYS A 99 21.56 4.92 -6.71
CA CYS A 99 22.31 3.79 -7.28
C CYS A 99 23.83 3.98 -7.18
N LYS A 100 24.34 5.19 -7.44
CA LYS A 100 25.77 5.52 -7.28
C LYS A 100 26.23 5.44 -5.83
N LEU A 101 25.37 5.78 -4.88
CA LEU A 101 25.66 5.65 -3.46
C LEU A 101 25.75 4.17 -3.04
N ALA A 102 24.85 3.32 -3.55
CA ALA A 102 24.97 1.86 -3.39
C ALA A 102 26.28 1.33 -4.00
N GLN A 103 26.67 1.84 -5.18
CA GLN A 103 27.93 1.48 -5.83
C GLN A 103 29.15 1.88 -5.00
N LYS A 104 29.15 3.09 -4.43
CA LYS A 104 30.20 3.57 -3.50
C LYS A 104 30.40 2.61 -2.33
N HIS A 105 29.30 2.03 -1.84
CA HIS A 105 29.31 1.05 -0.77
C HIS A 105 29.51 -0.40 -1.23
N GLY A 106 29.80 -0.63 -2.52
CA GLY A 106 30.07 -1.96 -3.07
C GLY A 106 28.86 -2.88 -3.10
N MET A 107 27.64 -2.31 -3.18
CA MET A 107 26.41 -3.07 -3.37
C MET A 107 25.96 -3.03 -4.83
N TYR A 108 25.46 -4.15 -5.33
CA TYR A 108 24.77 -4.23 -6.62
C TYR A 108 23.37 -3.65 -6.52
N VAL A 109 22.73 -3.40 -7.68
CA VAL A 109 21.35 -2.89 -7.75
C VAL A 109 20.52 -3.73 -8.72
N ILE A 110 19.30 -4.04 -8.31
CA ILE A 110 18.21 -4.48 -9.19
C ILE A 110 17.21 -3.33 -9.29
N VAL A 111 16.87 -2.94 -10.52
CA VAL A 111 15.90 -1.87 -10.77
C VAL A 111 14.59 -2.46 -11.25
N ARG A 112 13.48 -2.01 -10.66
CA ARG A 112 12.12 -2.44 -11.01
C ARG A 112 11.35 -1.22 -11.52
N PRO A 113 11.50 -0.83 -12.81
CA PRO A 113 11.08 0.48 -13.30
C PRO A 113 9.59 0.60 -13.62
N GLY A 114 8.78 -0.42 -13.32
CA GLY A 114 7.35 -0.41 -13.59
C GLY A 114 7.01 -0.64 -15.07
N PRO A 115 6.03 0.08 -15.64
CA PRO A 115 5.50 1.40 -15.21
C PRO A 115 4.55 1.37 -14.01
N TYR A 116 3.98 0.20 -13.70
CA TYR A 116 3.23 -0.07 -12.48
C TYR A 116 4.10 -0.85 -11.49
N VAL A 117 4.06 -0.48 -10.21
CA VAL A 117 4.92 -1.04 -9.15
C VAL A 117 4.17 -1.57 -7.94
N CYS A 118 2.84 -1.40 -7.85
CA CYS A 118 2.06 -1.75 -6.65
C CYS A 118 2.62 -1.03 -5.39
N ALA A 119 3.41 -1.76 -4.60
CA ALA A 119 4.28 -1.27 -3.52
C ALA A 119 3.58 -0.51 -2.39
N GLU A 120 2.28 -0.74 -2.20
CA GLU A 120 1.46 0.00 -1.24
C GLU A 120 1.52 1.54 -1.46
N TRP A 121 1.77 1.93 -2.71
CA TRP A 121 2.02 3.32 -3.10
C TRP A 121 0.88 3.84 -3.96
N GLU A 122 0.59 5.14 -3.86
CA GLU A 122 -0.43 5.85 -4.63
C GLU A 122 -0.58 5.30 -6.06
N MET A 123 -1.76 4.75 -6.38
CA MET A 123 -2.13 4.22 -7.70
C MET A 123 -1.14 3.20 -8.30
N GLY A 124 -0.38 2.49 -7.45
CA GLY A 124 0.65 1.55 -7.89
C GLY A 124 1.79 2.23 -8.65
N GLY A 125 2.07 3.50 -8.35
CA GLY A 125 3.05 4.32 -9.05
C GLY A 125 2.53 4.97 -10.34
N LEU A 126 1.30 4.68 -10.79
CA LEU A 126 0.75 5.29 -11.99
C LEU A 126 0.33 6.76 -11.72
N PRO A 127 0.52 7.68 -12.67
CA PRO A 127 0.10 9.06 -12.50
C PRO A 127 -1.42 9.24 -12.59
N TRP A 128 -2.00 9.97 -11.64
CA TRP A 128 -3.44 10.25 -11.55
C TRP A 128 -4.01 10.87 -12.83
N TRP A 129 -3.21 11.68 -13.53
CA TRP A 129 -3.65 12.42 -14.72
C TRP A 129 -3.99 11.50 -15.90
N LEU A 130 -3.58 10.22 -15.87
CA LEU A 130 -4.05 9.20 -16.81
C LEU A 130 -5.58 9.04 -16.74
N LEU A 131 -6.17 9.17 -15.53
CA LEU A 131 -7.61 8.98 -15.30
C LEU A 131 -8.47 10.15 -15.80
N LYS A 132 -7.87 11.25 -16.27
CA LYS A 132 -8.59 12.30 -16.99
C LYS A 132 -9.25 11.77 -18.26
N ASN A 133 -8.62 10.77 -18.89
CA ASN A 133 -9.22 10.04 -19.99
C ASN A 133 -10.17 8.97 -19.43
N ASP A 134 -11.46 9.08 -19.73
CA ASP A 134 -12.47 8.15 -19.17
C ASP A 134 -12.35 6.73 -19.72
N SER A 135 -11.84 6.59 -20.94
CA SER A 135 -11.75 5.31 -21.64
C SER A 135 -10.40 4.60 -21.46
N VAL A 136 -9.43 5.21 -20.78
CA VAL A 136 -8.09 4.64 -20.63
C VAL A 136 -8.16 3.23 -20.06
N GLN A 137 -7.47 2.29 -20.70
CA GLN A 137 -7.29 0.94 -20.18
C GLN A 137 -5.87 0.80 -19.63
N LEU A 138 -5.73 0.97 -18.31
CA LEU A 138 -4.42 0.89 -17.64
C LEU A 138 -3.84 -0.52 -17.73
N ARG A 139 -2.50 -0.59 -17.82
CA ARG A 139 -1.75 -1.86 -17.92
C ARG A 139 -2.25 -2.75 -19.07
N THR A 140 -2.53 -2.14 -20.22
CA THR A 140 -2.88 -2.83 -21.47
C THR A 140 -2.15 -2.17 -22.64
N LEU A 141 -2.41 -2.64 -23.87
CA LEU A 141 -1.93 -2.00 -25.10
C LEU A 141 -2.68 -0.72 -25.52
N ASP A 142 -3.43 -0.09 -24.61
CA ASP A 142 -4.04 1.22 -24.84
C ASP A 142 -2.98 2.22 -25.37
N PRO A 143 -3.19 2.82 -26.56
CA PRO A 143 -2.17 3.69 -27.17
C PRO A 143 -1.83 4.93 -26.34
N PHE A 144 -2.81 5.51 -25.65
CA PHE A 144 -2.59 6.68 -24.79
C PHE A 144 -1.73 6.28 -23.59
N TYR A 145 -2.06 5.16 -22.93
CA TYR A 145 -1.25 4.62 -21.84
C TYR A 145 0.17 4.29 -22.30
N MET A 146 0.32 3.50 -23.37
CA MET A 146 1.62 3.03 -23.85
C MET A 146 2.54 4.16 -24.36
N GLN A 147 1.97 5.22 -24.93
CA GLN A 147 2.73 6.42 -25.29
C GLN A 147 3.40 7.05 -24.06
N HIS A 148 2.64 7.20 -22.98
CA HIS A 148 3.12 7.79 -21.74
C HIS A 148 4.09 6.88 -20.98
N VAL A 149 3.85 5.56 -20.98
CA VAL A 149 4.79 4.56 -20.47
C VAL A 149 6.13 4.65 -21.20
N GLY A 150 6.12 4.75 -22.54
CA GLY A 150 7.31 4.89 -23.36
C GLY A 150 8.12 6.15 -23.04
N ALA A 151 7.43 7.29 -22.87
CA ALA A 151 8.05 8.56 -22.50
C ALA A 151 8.72 8.49 -21.12
N PHE A 152 8.00 7.97 -20.11
CA PHE A 152 8.55 7.80 -18.77
C PHE A 152 9.76 6.86 -18.73
N MET A 153 9.65 5.68 -19.36
CA MET A 153 10.74 4.71 -19.38
C MET A 153 11.98 5.27 -20.08
N HIS A 154 11.81 6.09 -21.12
CA HIS A 154 12.92 6.78 -21.77
C HIS A 154 13.66 7.73 -20.81
N GLU A 155 12.95 8.48 -19.98
CA GLU A 155 13.57 9.34 -18.96
C GLU A 155 14.28 8.53 -17.88
N VAL A 156 13.71 7.41 -17.43
CA VAL A 156 14.40 6.47 -16.51
C VAL A 156 15.69 5.95 -17.15
N GLY A 157 15.65 5.61 -18.44
CA GLY A 157 16.82 5.21 -19.23
C GLY A 157 17.93 6.26 -19.21
N LYS A 158 17.61 7.56 -19.38
CA LYS A 158 18.59 8.65 -19.30
C LYS A 158 19.29 8.72 -17.93
N GLN A 159 18.61 8.35 -16.86
CA GLN A 159 19.18 8.37 -15.51
C GLN A 159 20.06 7.15 -15.22
N LEU A 160 19.67 5.97 -15.71
CA LEU A 160 20.17 4.69 -15.18
C LEU A 160 20.87 3.78 -16.20
N GLN A 161 20.70 3.98 -17.50
CA GLN A 161 21.26 3.04 -18.49
C GLN A 161 22.78 2.89 -18.38
N ASP A 162 23.50 3.97 -18.06
CA ASP A 162 24.96 3.99 -17.93
C ASP A 162 25.44 3.44 -16.57
N LEU A 163 24.50 3.09 -15.68
CA LEU A 163 24.78 2.41 -14.42
C LEU A 163 24.61 0.88 -14.50
N GLN A 164 24.38 0.32 -15.69
CA GLN A 164 24.50 -1.12 -15.94
C GLN A 164 25.93 -1.60 -15.64
N ILE A 165 26.06 -2.79 -15.05
CA ILE A 165 27.36 -3.40 -14.73
C ILE A 165 28.27 -3.53 -15.96
N THR A 166 27.69 -3.75 -17.13
CA THR A 166 28.36 -3.81 -18.44
C THR A 166 28.96 -2.48 -18.89
N ARG A 167 28.56 -1.38 -18.25
CA ARG A 167 29.06 -0.02 -18.50
C ARG A 167 29.88 0.52 -17.31
N GLY A 168 30.26 -0.35 -16.38
CA GLY A 168 31.04 0.00 -15.18
C GLY A 168 30.20 0.48 -14.00
N GLY A 169 28.86 0.37 -14.08
CA GLY A 169 27.96 0.62 -12.97
C GLY A 169 27.74 -0.60 -12.07
N ASN A 170 26.62 -0.62 -11.34
CA ASN A 170 26.26 -1.66 -10.39
C ASN A 170 24.87 -2.28 -10.62
N ILE A 171 24.12 -1.85 -11.63
CA ILE A 171 22.83 -2.46 -11.98
C ILE A 171 23.08 -3.80 -12.66
N ILE A 172 22.51 -4.88 -12.09
CA ILE A 172 22.73 -6.26 -12.53
C ILE A 172 21.50 -6.92 -13.16
N MET A 173 20.28 -6.44 -12.86
CA MET A 173 19.04 -6.90 -13.51
C MET A 173 18.01 -5.78 -13.54
N VAL A 174 17.06 -5.89 -14.49
CA VAL A 174 15.94 -4.95 -14.62
C VAL A 174 14.62 -5.71 -14.78
N GLN A 175 13.61 -5.37 -13.98
CA GLN A 175 12.30 -5.99 -14.05
C GLN A 175 11.48 -5.45 -15.23
N VAL A 176 10.61 -6.28 -15.79
CA VAL A 176 9.61 -5.93 -16.80
C VAL A 176 8.23 -6.06 -16.16
N GLU A 177 7.49 -4.95 -16.06
CA GLU A 177 6.18 -4.92 -15.36
C GLU A 177 6.31 -5.36 -13.88
N ASN A 178 5.20 -5.65 -13.21
CA ASN A 178 5.15 -6.17 -11.84
C ASN A 178 3.89 -7.01 -11.57
N GLU A 179 4.07 -8.30 -11.26
CA GLU A 179 2.99 -9.23 -10.87
C GLU A 179 1.76 -9.19 -11.79
N TYR A 180 2.00 -9.19 -13.11
CA TYR A 180 0.93 -9.01 -14.08
C TYR A 180 -0.08 -10.17 -14.08
N GLY A 181 0.33 -11.38 -13.67
CA GLY A 181 -0.55 -12.53 -13.49
C GLY A 181 -1.66 -12.32 -12.45
N SER A 182 -1.47 -11.38 -11.52
CA SER A 182 -2.47 -10.95 -10.53
C SER A 182 -3.42 -9.87 -11.07
N TYR A 183 -3.17 -9.33 -12.27
CA TYR A 183 -4.03 -8.34 -12.95
C TYR A 183 -4.77 -8.93 -14.16
N GLY A 184 -4.07 -9.72 -14.99
CA GLY A 184 -4.64 -10.28 -16.21
C GLY A 184 -3.70 -11.23 -16.97
N THR A 185 -4.14 -11.62 -18.16
CA THR A 185 -3.37 -12.48 -19.08
C THR A 185 -3.25 -11.79 -20.43
N ASP A 186 -2.09 -11.20 -20.70
CA ASP A 186 -1.79 -10.41 -21.91
C ASP A 186 -0.28 -10.39 -22.18
N LYS A 187 0.23 -11.50 -22.73
CA LYS A 187 1.64 -11.59 -23.17
C LYS A 187 2.03 -10.51 -24.19
N PRO A 188 1.17 -10.11 -25.16
CA PRO A 188 1.44 -8.97 -26.02
C PRO A 188 1.76 -7.66 -25.27
N TYR A 189 0.99 -7.32 -24.25
CA TYR A 189 1.28 -6.17 -23.39
C TYR A 189 2.63 -6.31 -22.68
N VAL A 190 2.88 -7.43 -22.00
CA VAL A 190 4.16 -7.65 -21.28
C VAL A 190 5.35 -7.59 -22.25
N SER A 191 5.17 -8.09 -23.49
CA SER A 191 6.18 -7.98 -24.54
C SER A 191 6.45 -6.54 -24.95
N ALA A 192 5.42 -5.71 -25.06
CA ALA A 192 5.57 -4.28 -25.37
C ALA A 192 6.28 -3.52 -24.25
N ILE A 193 6.04 -3.86 -22.98
CA ILE A 193 6.78 -3.30 -21.83
C ILE A 193 8.25 -3.71 -21.88
N ARG A 194 8.55 -4.99 -22.13
CA ARG A 194 9.94 -5.46 -22.32
C ARG A 194 10.66 -4.68 -23.41
N ASP A 195 10.00 -4.50 -24.56
CA ASP A 195 10.60 -3.80 -25.70
C ASP A 195 10.81 -2.31 -25.38
N THR A 196 9.91 -1.71 -24.58
CA THR A 196 10.05 -0.34 -24.05
C THR A 196 11.25 -0.22 -23.10
N VAL A 197 11.43 -1.18 -22.19
CA VAL A 197 12.60 -1.25 -21.28
C VAL A 197 13.91 -1.36 -22.07
N ARG A 198 13.95 -2.22 -23.10
CA ARG A 198 15.10 -2.33 -24.01
C ARG A 198 15.36 -1.03 -24.76
N ALA A 199 14.33 -0.40 -25.31
CA ALA A 199 14.43 0.85 -26.05
C ALA A 199 14.95 2.02 -25.18
N ALA A 200 14.73 1.97 -23.86
CA ALA A 200 15.29 2.93 -22.91
C ALA A 200 16.79 2.72 -22.60
N GLY A 201 17.41 1.65 -23.10
CA GLY A 201 18.85 1.41 -23.00
C GLY A 201 19.25 0.24 -22.10
N PHE A 202 18.29 -0.47 -21.49
CA PHE A 202 18.53 -1.65 -20.67
C PHE A 202 18.59 -2.92 -21.53
N THR A 203 19.68 -3.05 -22.29
CA THR A 203 19.86 -4.14 -23.27
C THR A 203 20.94 -5.14 -22.89
N GLU A 204 21.74 -4.85 -21.87
CA GLU A 204 23.00 -5.56 -21.60
C GLU A 204 22.98 -6.38 -20.31
N VAL A 205 21.92 -6.25 -19.51
CA VAL A 205 21.70 -7.03 -18.29
C VAL A 205 20.43 -7.89 -18.43
N PRO A 206 20.31 -9.01 -17.69
CA PRO A 206 19.11 -9.83 -17.73
C PRO A 206 17.86 -9.03 -17.38
N LEU A 207 16.85 -9.19 -18.23
CA LEU A 207 15.49 -8.73 -17.95
C LEU A 207 14.70 -9.88 -17.32
N PHE A 208 13.89 -9.57 -16.32
CA PHE A 208 13.09 -10.57 -15.61
C PHE A 208 11.66 -10.10 -15.36
N GLN A 209 10.78 -11.05 -15.10
CA GLN A 209 9.40 -10.84 -14.65
C GLN A 209 9.15 -11.61 -13.35
N CYS A 210 8.30 -11.06 -12.50
CA CYS A 210 7.89 -11.64 -11.22
C CYS A 210 6.38 -11.87 -11.20
N ASP A 211 5.97 -12.94 -10.54
CA ASP A 211 4.56 -13.33 -10.35
C ASP A 211 4.47 -14.34 -9.21
N TRP A 212 3.26 -14.75 -8.84
CA TRP A 212 3.05 -15.81 -7.85
C TRP A 212 3.20 -17.20 -8.48
N SER A 213 3.52 -18.18 -7.64
CA SER A 213 3.63 -19.59 -8.07
C SER A 213 2.35 -20.12 -8.73
N SER A 214 1.19 -19.53 -8.39
CA SER A 214 -0.13 -19.89 -8.91
C SER A 214 -0.45 -19.31 -10.30
N ASN A 215 0.26 -18.25 -10.76
CA ASN A 215 -0.14 -17.50 -11.95
C ASN A 215 1.00 -17.11 -12.92
N PHE A 216 2.28 -17.30 -12.59
CA PHE A 216 3.41 -16.86 -13.43
C PHE A 216 3.41 -17.40 -14.88
N LEU A 217 2.81 -18.58 -15.11
CA LEU A 217 2.72 -19.18 -16.45
C LEU A 217 1.77 -18.42 -17.38
N ASN A 218 0.84 -17.63 -16.83
CA ASN A 218 -0.12 -16.86 -17.63
C ASN A 218 0.61 -15.91 -18.58
N ASN A 219 1.67 -15.26 -18.07
CA ASN A 219 2.38 -14.19 -18.78
C ASN A 219 3.87 -14.46 -18.98
N GLY A 220 4.38 -15.65 -18.61
CA GLY A 220 5.77 -16.07 -18.87
C GLY A 220 6.23 -15.84 -20.31
N LEU A 221 7.17 -14.91 -20.54
CA LEU A 221 7.83 -14.71 -21.83
C LEU A 221 9.12 -15.54 -21.93
N ASP A 222 9.34 -16.19 -23.08
CA ASP A 222 10.44 -17.14 -23.23
C ASP A 222 11.83 -16.50 -23.10
N ASP A 223 11.98 -15.23 -23.51
CA ASP A 223 13.24 -14.49 -23.48
C ASP A 223 13.50 -13.69 -22.19
N LEU A 224 12.62 -13.83 -21.18
CA LEU A 224 12.78 -13.23 -19.86
C LEU A 224 13.07 -14.28 -18.80
N LEU A 225 13.82 -13.91 -17.76
CA LEU A 225 13.91 -14.70 -16.54
C LEU A 225 12.56 -14.68 -15.78
N TRP A 226 12.16 -15.81 -15.21
CA TRP A 226 10.93 -15.92 -14.39
C TRP A 226 11.31 -16.07 -12.92
N THR A 227 10.74 -15.23 -12.08
CA THR A 227 10.98 -15.18 -10.63
C THR A 227 9.64 -15.27 -9.88
N ILE A 228 9.66 -15.74 -8.64
CA ILE A 228 8.43 -16.03 -7.87
C ILE A 228 8.38 -15.15 -6.61
N ASN A 229 7.23 -14.56 -6.29
CA ASN A 229 7.01 -13.84 -5.04
C ASN A 229 6.23 -14.69 -4.03
N PHE A 230 6.63 -14.66 -2.75
CA PHE A 230 5.93 -15.32 -1.65
C PHE A 230 6.41 -14.79 -0.29
N GLY A 231 5.68 -15.10 0.78
CA GLY A 231 5.93 -14.55 2.10
C GLY A 231 6.61 -15.48 3.11
N THR A 232 6.92 -14.90 4.25
CA THR A 232 7.36 -15.61 5.46
C THR A 232 6.46 -16.81 5.78
N GLY A 233 7.07 -17.98 5.95
CA GLY A 233 6.39 -19.24 6.30
C GLY A 233 5.90 -20.07 5.11
N ALA A 234 6.02 -19.57 3.87
CA ALA A 234 5.64 -20.32 2.67
C ALA A 234 6.47 -21.62 2.49
N ASP A 235 5.84 -22.64 1.89
CA ASP A 235 6.51 -23.88 1.47
C ASP A 235 7.39 -23.65 0.23
N ILE A 236 8.70 -23.46 0.44
CA ILE A 236 9.67 -23.07 -0.59
C ILE A 236 9.74 -24.06 -1.76
N ASP A 237 9.68 -25.36 -1.48
CA ASP A 237 9.71 -26.37 -2.54
C ASP A 237 8.46 -26.30 -3.43
N LYS A 238 7.28 -26.08 -2.84
CA LYS A 238 6.06 -25.88 -3.62
C LYS A 238 6.09 -24.61 -4.47
N GLN A 239 6.62 -23.51 -3.94
CA GLN A 239 6.71 -22.24 -4.66
C GLN A 239 7.51 -22.39 -5.96
N PHE A 240 8.62 -23.14 -5.95
CA PHE A 240 9.47 -23.33 -7.12
C PHE A 240 9.20 -24.61 -7.93
N ALA A 241 8.36 -25.53 -7.45
CA ALA A 241 8.14 -26.84 -8.07
C ALA A 241 7.76 -26.71 -9.55
N LYS A 242 6.79 -25.85 -9.87
CA LYS A 242 6.33 -25.69 -11.25
C LYS A 242 7.37 -25.01 -12.14
N LEU A 243 8.12 -24.05 -11.60
CA LEU A 243 9.20 -23.39 -12.34
C LEU A 243 10.31 -24.38 -12.71
N LYS A 244 10.72 -25.24 -11.77
CA LYS A 244 11.71 -26.31 -12.03
C LYS A 244 11.23 -27.32 -13.09
N GLU A 245 9.93 -27.63 -13.12
CA GLU A 245 9.37 -28.53 -14.13
C GLU A 245 9.50 -27.95 -15.55
N VAL A 246 9.17 -26.66 -15.72
CA VAL A 246 9.11 -26.02 -17.04
C VAL A 246 10.45 -25.40 -17.48
N ARG A 247 11.34 -25.09 -16.54
CA ARG A 247 12.68 -24.52 -16.78
C ARG A 247 13.72 -25.15 -15.83
N PRO A 248 14.11 -26.41 -16.07
CA PRO A 248 14.95 -27.19 -15.14
C PRO A 248 16.37 -26.66 -14.97
N ASP A 249 16.84 -25.79 -15.87
CA ASP A 249 18.18 -25.20 -15.86
C ASP A 249 18.19 -23.72 -15.41
N ALA A 250 17.02 -23.14 -15.07
CA ALA A 250 16.95 -21.74 -14.67
C ALA A 250 17.48 -21.53 -13.23
N PRO A 251 18.19 -20.42 -12.96
CA PRO A 251 18.43 -20.02 -11.58
C PRO A 251 17.09 -19.70 -10.90
N LEU A 252 16.99 -20.02 -9.61
CA LEU A 252 15.81 -19.73 -8.82
C LEU A 252 16.02 -18.45 -8.02
N MET A 253 15.01 -17.59 -8.04
CA MET A 253 14.99 -16.37 -7.26
C MET A 253 13.59 -16.10 -6.72
N CYS A 254 13.53 -15.82 -5.42
CA CYS A 254 12.39 -15.16 -4.80
C CYS A 254 12.54 -13.64 -4.98
N SER A 255 11.87 -13.05 -5.96
CA SER A 255 12.04 -11.62 -6.28
C SER A 255 11.42 -10.69 -5.24
N GLU A 256 10.48 -11.18 -4.44
CA GLU A 256 10.00 -10.57 -3.21
C GLU A 256 9.72 -11.65 -2.18
N PHE A 257 10.52 -11.68 -1.11
CA PHE A 257 10.25 -12.46 0.08
C PHE A 257 9.64 -11.56 1.16
N TRP A 258 8.33 -11.67 1.40
CA TRP A 258 7.62 -10.77 2.31
C TRP A 258 8.01 -11.02 3.79
N SER A 259 8.79 -10.11 4.38
CA SER A 259 9.44 -10.21 5.71
C SER A 259 8.52 -9.93 6.90
N GLY A 260 7.38 -9.32 6.61
CA GLY A 260 6.47 -8.66 7.52
C GLY A 260 5.18 -8.34 6.76
N TRP A 261 4.50 -7.23 7.07
CA TRP A 261 3.37 -6.76 6.27
C TRP A 261 3.05 -5.29 6.56
N PHE A 262 2.23 -4.66 5.72
CA PHE A 262 1.83 -3.25 5.85
C PHE A 262 0.51 -3.06 6.60
N ASP A 263 0.37 -1.92 7.25
CA ASP A 263 -0.80 -1.57 8.04
C ASP A 263 -1.86 -0.83 7.25
N HIS A 264 -3.11 -1.02 7.67
CA HIS A 264 -4.25 -0.26 7.18
C HIS A 264 -4.88 0.53 8.31
N TRP A 265 -5.36 1.74 8.00
CA TRP A 265 -6.10 2.53 8.98
C TRP A 265 -7.33 1.76 9.50
N GLY A 266 -7.49 1.70 10.82
CA GLY A 266 -8.56 1.01 11.52
C GLY A 266 -8.36 -0.50 11.69
N ARG A 267 -7.19 -1.06 11.35
CA ARG A 267 -6.86 -2.48 11.54
C ARG A 267 -5.66 -2.66 12.47
N LYS A 268 -5.49 -3.85 13.03
CA LYS A 268 -4.35 -4.15 13.93
C LYS A 268 -3.02 -3.97 13.18
N HIS A 269 -2.00 -3.50 13.88
CA HIS A 269 -0.61 -3.52 13.40
C HIS A 269 -0.21 -4.95 13.00
N GLU A 270 0.39 -5.08 11.83
CA GLU A 270 0.83 -6.36 11.28
C GLU A 270 2.26 -6.68 11.68
N THR A 271 2.48 -7.91 12.16
CA THR A 271 3.81 -8.45 12.44
C THR A 271 3.94 -9.86 11.86
N ARG A 272 5.17 -10.31 11.60
CA ARG A 272 5.51 -11.69 11.23
C ARG A 272 6.66 -12.20 12.08
N ASP A 273 6.61 -13.48 12.43
CA ASP A 273 7.64 -14.09 13.27
C ASP A 273 9.02 -14.04 12.60
N GLY A 274 10.00 -13.48 13.31
CA GLY A 274 11.34 -13.30 12.79
C GLY A 274 12.10 -14.61 12.56
N GLN A 275 11.87 -15.64 13.39
CA GLN A 275 12.55 -16.92 13.24
C GLN A 275 11.98 -17.69 12.04
N ILE A 276 10.66 -17.69 11.83
CA ILE A 276 10.04 -18.30 10.65
C ILE A 276 10.58 -17.65 9.35
N MET A 277 10.76 -16.33 9.37
CA MET A 277 11.38 -15.61 8.24
C MET A 277 12.83 -16.08 8.00
N VAL A 278 13.64 -16.15 9.05
CA VAL A 278 15.04 -16.59 8.97
C VAL A 278 15.16 -18.04 8.50
N ASP A 279 14.29 -18.93 8.97
CA ASP A 279 14.29 -20.35 8.58
C ASP A 279 13.99 -20.51 7.08
N GLY A 280 13.01 -19.78 6.55
CA GLY A 280 12.70 -19.80 5.11
C GLY A 280 13.84 -19.24 4.24
N LEU A 281 14.47 -18.14 4.68
CA LEU A 281 15.66 -17.58 4.01
C LEU A 281 16.85 -18.55 4.07
N LYS A 282 17.04 -19.22 5.22
CA LYS A 282 18.09 -20.23 5.39
C LYS A 282 17.88 -21.41 4.45
N GLU A 283 16.65 -21.91 4.32
CA GLU A 283 16.32 -22.97 3.38
C GLU A 283 16.66 -22.58 1.93
N MET A 284 16.32 -21.35 1.53
CA MET A 284 16.70 -20.82 0.22
C MET A 284 18.22 -20.76 0.04
N MET A 285 18.95 -20.25 1.03
CA MET A 285 20.42 -20.15 1.00
C MET A 285 21.10 -21.54 0.93
N ASP A 286 20.64 -22.52 1.71
CA ASP A 286 21.12 -23.91 1.66
C ASP A 286 20.90 -24.56 0.28
N LYS A 287 19.87 -24.14 -0.44
CA LYS A 287 19.54 -24.59 -1.80
C LYS A 287 20.16 -23.73 -2.91
N GLY A 288 20.95 -22.71 -2.57
CA GLY A 288 21.54 -21.77 -3.54
C GLY A 288 20.52 -20.88 -4.27
N ILE A 289 19.34 -20.68 -3.68
CA ILE A 289 18.25 -19.86 -4.20
C ILE A 289 18.50 -18.40 -3.83
N SER A 290 18.39 -17.52 -4.81
CA SER A 290 18.52 -16.07 -4.60
C SER A 290 17.24 -15.46 -4.02
N PHE A 291 17.33 -14.32 -3.35
CA PHE A 291 16.15 -13.62 -2.86
C PHE A 291 16.32 -12.09 -2.83
N SER A 292 15.20 -11.36 -2.87
CA SER A 292 15.09 -9.98 -2.38
C SER A 292 14.15 -9.95 -1.19
N LEU A 293 14.60 -9.42 -0.05
CA LEU A 293 13.81 -9.34 1.17
C LEU A 293 12.95 -8.07 1.16
N TYR A 294 11.63 -8.25 1.01
CA TYR A 294 10.61 -7.20 0.91
C TYR A 294 9.83 -7.09 2.23
N MET A 295 9.98 -6.05 3.06
CA MET A 295 10.98 -4.99 3.01
C MET A 295 12.16 -5.32 3.91
N THR A 296 13.37 -4.96 3.48
CA THR A 296 14.51 -4.96 4.40
C THR A 296 14.51 -3.70 5.27
N HIS A 297 14.16 -2.57 4.65
CA HIS A 297 13.80 -1.33 5.32
C HIS A 297 12.65 -0.69 4.52
N GLY A 298 11.48 -0.56 5.14
CA GLY A 298 10.33 0.03 4.46
C GLY A 298 10.27 1.56 4.56
N GLY A 299 10.60 2.14 5.71
CA GLY A 299 10.64 3.59 5.93
C GLY A 299 9.26 4.21 6.14
N THR A 300 9.03 5.41 5.60
CA THR A 300 7.77 6.15 5.75
C THR A 300 7.20 6.50 4.38
N THR A 301 5.92 6.26 4.16
CA THR A 301 5.23 6.83 3.01
C THR A 301 4.81 8.26 3.31
N PHE A 302 5.73 9.19 3.08
CA PHE A 302 5.55 10.62 3.34
C PHE A 302 4.43 11.26 2.52
N GLY A 303 3.89 12.38 3.01
CA GLY A 303 2.87 13.18 2.33
C GLY A 303 1.61 12.39 1.97
N TRP A 304 1.21 12.45 0.70
CA TRP A 304 -0.01 11.83 0.17
C TRP A 304 0.23 10.51 -0.55
N TRP A 305 1.47 10.00 -0.56
CA TRP A 305 1.90 8.90 -1.43
C TRP A 305 1.46 7.50 -0.99
N GLY A 306 0.76 7.38 0.15
CA GLY A 306 0.19 6.11 0.62
C GLY A 306 -0.89 5.65 -0.34
N GLY A 307 -0.90 4.38 -0.71
CA GLY A 307 -1.96 3.80 -1.54
C GLY A 307 -3.10 3.18 -0.73
N ALA A 308 -3.86 2.31 -1.39
CA ALA A 308 -4.94 1.55 -0.79
C ALA A 308 -5.12 0.19 -1.48
N ASN A 309 -5.74 -0.76 -0.77
CA ASN A 309 -6.22 -2.01 -1.35
C ASN A 309 -7.74 -1.95 -1.57
N ASN A 310 -8.25 -2.80 -2.45
CA ASN A 310 -9.68 -3.04 -2.68
C ASN A 310 -9.86 -4.43 -3.33
N PRO A 311 -10.92 -5.20 -3.03
CA PRO A 311 -12.02 -4.95 -2.09
C PRO A 311 -11.85 -5.59 -0.70
N ALA A 312 -12.42 -5.03 0.37
CA ALA A 312 -13.03 -3.69 0.43
C ALA A 312 -11.95 -2.59 0.48
N TYR A 313 -12.32 -1.35 0.13
CA TYR A 313 -11.39 -0.22 0.14
C TYR A 313 -10.70 -0.10 1.52
N SER A 314 -9.38 -0.08 1.53
CA SER A 314 -8.59 -0.02 2.75
C SER A 314 -7.33 0.80 2.51
N ALA A 315 -7.32 2.03 3.04
CA ALA A 315 -6.18 2.93 2.91
C ALA A 315 -5.04 2.52 3.86
N MET A 316 -3.81 2.60 3.36
CA MET A 316 -2.61 2.22 4.10
C MET A 316 -2.16 3.32 5.05
N CYS A 317 -1.50 2.91 6.14
CA CYS A 317 -0.88 3.84 7.10
C CYS A 317 0.28 4.62 6.47
N SER A 318 0.66 5.74 7.08
CA SER A 318 1.82 6.50 6.62
C SER A 318 3.13 5.82 6.99
N SER A 319 3.19 5.16 8.16
CA SER A 319 4.31 4.29 8.48
C SER A 319 4.37 3.14 7.48
N TYR A 320 5.57 2.90 6.95
CA TYR A 320 5.88 1.70 6.19
C TYR A 320 6.96 0.91 6.91
N ASP A 321 6.90 0.87 8.25
CA ASP A 321 7.79 0.07 9.10
C ASP A 321 7.83 -1.39 8.64
N TYR A 322 6.66 -1.91 8.26
CA TYR A 322 6.46 -3.23 7.68
C TYR A 322 6.78 -4.40 8.63
N ASP A 323 7.12 -4.14 9.90
CA ASP A 323 7.82 -5.10 10.76
C ASP A 323 9.10 -5.63 10.07
N ALA A 324 9.80 -4.75 9.37
CA ALA A 324 11.03 -5.06 8.66
C ALA A 324 12.20 -5.30 9.64
N PRO A 325 13.28 -5.99 9.22
CA PRO A 325 14.51 -6.06 10.01
C PRO A 325 15.05 -4.68 10.40
N ILE A 326 14.89 -3.68 9.55
CA ILE A 326 15.25 -2.29 9.83
C ILE A 326 13.97 -1.47 9.94
N SER A 327 13.67 -0.96 11.15
CA SER A 327 12.44 -0.23 11.45
C SER A 327 12.27 1.06 10.62
N GLU A 328 11.11 1.71 10.72
CA GLU A 328 10.80 3.00 10.08
C GLU A 328 11.90 4.06 10.32
N ALA A 329 12.42 4.18 11.54
CA ALA A 329 13.48 5.14 11.89
C ALA A 329 14.90 4.65 11.57
N GLY A 330 15.06 3.45 10.99
CA GLY A 330 16.37 2.89 10.66
C GLY A 330 17.04 2.13 11.80
N TRP A 331 16.31 1.69 12.83
CA TRP A 331 16.88 0.96 13.95
C TRP A 331 16.96 -0.54 13.66
N THR A 332 17.95 -1.21 14.25
CA THR A 332 17.99 -2.67 14.29
C THR A 332 16.86 -3.23 15.14
N THR A 333 16.30 -4.35 14.73
CA THR A 333 15.33 -5.14 15.49
C THR A 333 15.90 -6.52 15.85
N ASP A 334 15.18 -7.32 16.64
CA ASP A 334 15.57 -8.72 16.88
C ASP A 334 15.62 -9.52 15.57
N LYS A 335 14.73 -9.20 14.61
CA LYS A 335 14.70 -9.77 13.26
C LYS A 335 15.97 -9.42 12.47
N TYR A 336 16.53 -8.20 12.66
CA TYR A 336 17.84 -7.82 12.10
C TYR A 336 18.95 -8.75 12.57
N PHE A 337 19.08 -8.94 13.88
CA PHE A 337 20.19 -9.71 14.44
C PHE A 337 20.06 -11.20 14.11
N ALA A 338 18.85 -11.77 14.17
CA ALA A 338 18.63 -13.17 13.80
C ALA A 338 19.01 -13.43 12.32
N LEU A 339 18.61 -12.55 11.41
CA LEU A 339 18.97 -12.65 10.00
C LEU A 339 20.47 -12.41 9.76
N ARG A 340 21.04 -11.38 10.40
CA ARG A 340 22.48 -11.08 10.31
C ARG A 340 23.31 -12.27 10.76
N ASP A 341 22.93 -12.90 11.86
CA ASP A 341 23.63 -14.06 12.41
C ASP A 341 23.57 -15.25 11.47
N MET A 342 22.41 -15.55 10.87
CA MET A 342 22.30 -16.58 9.84
C MET A 342 23.17 -16.28 8.61
N LEU A 343 23.18 -15.02 8.14
CA LEU A 343 23.94 -14.65 6.93
C LEU A 343 25.46 -14.69 7.10
N LYS A 344 25.99 -14.69 8.34
CA LYS A 344 27.42 -14.89 8.60
C LYS A 344 27.91 -16.24 8.09
N ASP A 345 27.07 -17.27 8.11
CA ASP A 345 27.41 -18.62 7.67
C ASP A 345 27.52 -18.74 6.14
N TYR A 346 27.10 -17.71 5.39
CA TYR A 346 27.09 -17.67 3.92
C TYR A 346 27.99 -16.56 3.36
N LEU A 347 29.06 -16.24 4.07
CA LEU A 347 30.15 -15.39 3.59
C LEU A 347 31.24 -16.23 2.91
N ASP A 348 31.95 -15.62 1.96
CA ASP A 348 33.14 -16.26 1.40
C ASP A 348 34.23 -16.39 2.48
N GLU A 349 35.10 -17.39 2.33
CA GLU A 349 36.20 -17.63 3.26
C GLU A 349 37.06 -16.37 3.46
N GLY A 350 37.25 -15.98 4.73
CA GLY A 350 38.03 -14.80 5.12
C GLY A 350 37.28 -13.47 5.07
N GLN A 351 36.01 -13.45 4.64
CA GLN A 351 35.16 -12.26 4.76
C GLN A 351 34.51 -12.15 6.14
N THR A 352 34.27 -10.92 6.58
CA THR A 352 33.50 -10.59 7.78
C THR A 352 32.44 -9.56 7.43
N LEU A 353 31.27 -9.63 8.07
CA LEU A 353 30.27 -8.58 7.94
C LEU A 353 30.83 -7.24 8.46
N PRO A 354 30.54 -6.11 7.79
CA PRO A 354 30.81 -4.79 8.34
C PRO A 354 30.13 -4.59 9.70
N GLU A 355 30.66 -3.68 10.51
CA GLU A 355 30.01 -3.24 11.74
C GLU A 355 28.63 -2.65 11.46
N VAL A 356 27.71 -2.82 12.41
CA VAL A 356 26.36 -2.24 12.31
C VAL A 356 26.48 -0.73 12.54
N PRO A 357 25.97 0.12 11.63
CA PRO A 357 25.91 1.57 11.85
C PRO A 357 25.17 1.91 13.14
N GLU A 358 25.64 2.94 13.85
CA GLU A 358 24.94 3.44 15.04
C GLU A 358 23.55 3.97 14.67
N ALA A 359 22.57 3.76 15.56
CA ALA A 359 21.25 4.33 15.40
C ALA A 359 21.33 5.87 15.40
N LEU A 360 20.56 6.51 14.51
CA LEU A 360 20.49 7.97 14.49
C LEU A 360 19.90 8.49 15.81
N PRO A 361 20.41 9.62 16.35
CA PRO A 361 19.91 10.18 17.59
C PRO A 361 18.42 10.51 17.53
N VAL A 362 17.73 10.30 18.65
CA VAL A 362 16.31 10.61 18.82
C VAL A 362 16.15 11.62 19.97
N MET A 363 15.17 12.50 19.87
CA MET A 363 14.82 13.45 20.93
C MET A 363 13.32 13.53 21.17
N GLU A 364 12.97 13.93 22.39
CA GLU A 364 11.64 14.41 22.70
C GLU A 364 11.55 15.91 22.38
N ILE A 365 10.38 16.35 21.91
CA ILE A 365 10.04 17.76 21.75
C ILE A 365 8.91 18.08 22.74
N PRO A 366 9.09 19.08 23.63
CA PRO A 366 8.01 19.52 24.52
C PRO A 366 6.75 19.92 23.76
N ALA A 367 5.63 19.98 24.47
CA ALA A 367 4.34 20.35 23.90
C ALA A 367 4.41 21.62 23.03
N ILE A 368 4.17 21.44 21.74
CA ILE A 368 3.98 22.47 20.73
C ILE A 368 2.50 22.85 20.77
N LYS A 369 2.20 24.06 21.25
CA LYS A 369 0.84 24.58 21.29
C LYS A 369 0.53 25.36 20.03
N PHE A 370 -0.57 25.03 19.38
CA PHE A 370 -1.02 25.74 18.20
C PHE A 370 -1.73 27.03 18.61
N THR A 371 -1.33 28.13 17.97
CA THR A 371 -1.81 29.48 18.29
C THR A 371 -2.54 30.12 17.12
N GLN A 372 -2.46 29.53 15.94
CA GLN A 372 -3.06 30.06 14.72
C GLN A 372 -3.95 29.00 14.05
N ILE A 373 -5.07 29.47 13.48
CA ILE A 373 -6.05 28.65 12.77
C ILE A 373 -6.50 29.34 11.49
N ALA A 374 -6.75 28.57 10.43
CA ALA A 374 -7.38 29.00 9.18
C ALA A 374 -8.50 27.99 8.83
N PRO A 375 -9.77 28.28 9.17
CA PRO A 375 -10.90 27.44 8.79
C PRO A 375 -11.01 27.31 7.26
N LEU A 376 -11.28 26.10 6.77
CA LEU A 376 -11.32 25.85 5.32
C LEU A 376 -12.40 26.69 4.61
N VAL A 377 -13.57 26.84 5.24
CA VAL A 377 -14.71 27.57 4.66
C VAL A 377 -14.44 29.07 4.46
N ASP A 378 -13.55 29.65 5.27
CA ASP A 378 -13.14 31.07 5.17
C ASP A 378 -11.95 31.26 4.23
N ASN A 379 -11.38 30.17 3.73
CA ASN A 379 -10.16 30.14 2.93
C ASN A 379 -10.34 29.32 1.65
N LEU A 380 -11.57 29.27 1.13
CA LEU A 380 -11.83 28.56 -0.12
C LEU A 380 -11.13 29.27 -1.30
N PRO A 381 -10.49 28.52 -2.20
CA PRO A 381 -9.85 29.08 -3.38
C PRO A 381 -10.89 29.50 -4.44
N GLU A 382 -10.40 29.93 -5.60
CA GLU A 382 -11.26 30.27 -6.74
C GLU A 382 -12.19 29.09 -7.12
N PRO A 383 -13.52 29.31 -7.16
CA PRO A 383 -14.48 28.28 -7.50
C PRO A 383 -14.48 27.91 -8.99
N LYS A 384 -14.84 26.67 -9.27
CA LYS A 384 -15.18 26.17 -10.62
C LYS A 384 -16.67 25.84 -10.68
N GLN A 385 -17.31 26.07 -11.82
CA GLN A 385 -18.74 25.75 -12.01
C GLN A 385 -18.90 24.51 -12.87
N THR A 386 -19.83 23.62 -12.51
CA THR A 386 -20.25 22.50 -13.35
C THR A 386 -21.73 22.24 -13.15
N GLU A 387 -22.42 21.83 -14.22
CA GLU A 387 -23.84 21.45 -14.12
C GLU A 387 -23.99 20.09 -13.43
N GLU A 388 -23.18 19.12 -13.84
CA GLU A 388 -23.20 17.75 -13.33
C GLU A 388 -21.93 17.48 -12.52
N ILE A 389 -22.05 16.58 -11.53
CA ILE A 389 -20.92 16.11 -10.75
C ILE A 389 -19.84 15.54 -11.66
N GLN A 390 -18.59 15.77 -11.29
CA GLN A 390 -17.41 15.19 -11.92
C GLN A 390 -16.39 14.82 -10.84
N PRO A 391 -15.55 13.80 -11.05
CA PRO A 391 -14.46 13.48 -10.14
C PRO A 391 -13.33 14.52 -10.21
N MET A 392 -12.45 14.56 -9.20
CA MET A 392 -11.47 15.63 -9.01
C MET A 392 -10.48 15.78 -10.17
N GLU A 393 -10.19 14.70 -10.90
CA GLU A 393 -9.25 14.73 -12.03
C GLU A 393 -9.77 15.60 -13.17
N LYS A 394 -11.09 15.72 -13.33
CA LYS A 394 -11.75 16.60 -14.30
C LYS A 394 -11.61 18.09 -13.95
N PHE A 395 -11.29 18.37 -12.69
CA PHE A 395 -10.94 19.71 -12.22
C PHE A 395 -9.43 19.93 -12.11
N ASP A 396 -8.62 19.09 -12.78
CA ASP A 396 -7.16 19.19 -12.77
C ASP A 396 -6.55 19.07 -11.36
N GLN A 397 -7.13 18.20 -10.54
CA GLN A 397 -6.62 17.89 -9.20
C GLN A 397 -6.36 16.39 -9.04
N GLY A 398 -5.15 16.05 -8.60
CA GLY A 398 -4.76 14.67 -8.33
C GLY A 398 -4.92 14.25 -6.87
N TRP A 399 -4.64 15.14 -5.92
CA TRP A 399 -4.56 14.81 -4.50
C TRP A 399 -5.17 15.90 -3.62
N GLY A 400 -5.41 15.57 -2.36
CA GLY A 400 -5.95 16.48 -1.34
C GLY A 400 -7.45 16.28 -1.13
N SER A 401 -8.15 17.38 -0.92
CA SER A 401 -9.60 17.38 -0.73
C SER A 401 -10.29 18.19 -1.81
N ILE A 402 -11.57 17.94 -2.02
CA ILE A 402 -12.42 18.68 -2.96
C ILE A 402 -13.76 18.97 -2.29
N LEU A 403 -14.22 20.22 -2.39
CA LEU A 403 -15.52 20.63 -1.87
C LEU A 403 -16.50 20.82 -3.03
N TYR A 404 -17.62 20.11 -3.00
CA TYR A 404 -18.74 20.30 -3.91
C TYR A 404 -19.86 21.05 -3.17
N ARG A 405 -20.23 22.22 -3.67
CA ARG A 405 -21.28 23.08 -3.12
C ARG A 405 -22.46 23.20 -4.08
N THR A 406 -23.68 23.06 -3.59
CA THR A 406 -24.92 23.41 -4.32
C THR A 406 -25.94 24.04 -3.37
N HIS A 407 -27.09 24.47 -3.90
CA HIS A 407 -28.23 24.93 -3.10
C HIS A 407 -29.44 24.06 -3.38
N LEU A 408 -30.18 23.69 -2.34
CA LEU A 408 -31.36 22.83 -2.50
C LEU A 408 -32.44 23.56 -3.32
N PRO A 409 -32.95 22.97 -4.41
CA PRO A 409 -33.96 23.63 -5.25
C PRO A 409 -35.33 23.72 -4.58
N GLU A 410 -35.64 22.77 -3.69
CA GLU A 410 -36.92 22.66 -2.98
C GLU A 410 -36.73 22.31 -1.50
N ASP A 411 -37.81 22.39 -0.72
CA ASP A 411 -37.84 21.93 0.68
C ASP A 411 -37.60 20.41 0.75
N VAL A 412 -36.61 19.99 1.54
CA VAL A 412 -36.32 18.57 1.82
C VAL A 412 -37.06 18.15 3.07
N LYS A 413 -37.77 17.01 2.99
CA LYS A 413 -38.49 16.44 4.12
C LYS A 413 -37.55 15.63 5.02
N ALA A 414 -37.80 15.65 6.32
CA ALA A 414 -37.07 14.78 7.24
C ALA A 414 -37.25 13.30 6.82
N GLY A 415 -36.14 12.55 6.80
CA GLY A 415 -36.12 11.16 6.34
C GLY A 415 -35.81 10.98 4.86
N THR A 416 -35.67 12.06 4.07
CA THR A 416 -35.08 11.98 2.73
C THR A 416 -33.63 11.52 2.82
N VAL A 417 -33.21 10.63 1.93
CA VAL A 417 -31.84 10.12 1.88
C VAL A 417 -31.04 10.90 0.84
N LEU A 418 -29.92 11.49 1.26
CA LEU A 418 -28.87 11.94 0.35
C LEU A 418 -28.07 10.71 -0.07
N LYS A 419 -28.11 10.37 -1.35
CA LYS A 419 -27.35 9.26 -1.92
C LYS A 419 -26.24 9.80 -2.80
N ILE A 420 -25.00 9.42 -2.51
CA ILE A 420 -23.82 9.77 -3.31
C ILE A 420 -23.37 8.52 -4.06
N THR A 421 -23.13 8.62 -5.36
CA THR A 421 -22.66 7.51 -6.20
C THR A 421 -21.42 7.98 -6.93
N GLU A 422 -20.23 7.50 -6.60
CA GLU A 422 -19.81 7.03 -5.28
C GLU A 422 -18.91 8.10 -4.64
N GLN A 423 -18.88 8.16 -3.32
CA GLN A 423 -18.02 9.06 -2.57
C GLN A 423 -16.63 8.43 -2.36
N HIS A 424 -15.58 9.06 -2.90
CA HIS A 424 -14.19 8.59 -2.86
C HIS A 424 -13.29 9.67 -2.19
N ASP A 425 -12.94 9.57 -0.90
CA ASP A 425 -13.08 8.37 -0.03
C ASP A 425 -13.70 8.62 1.34
N TRP A 426 -13.57 9.84 1.87
CA TRP A 426 -14.14 10.20 3.15
C TRP A 426 -14.84 11.55 3.05
N THR A 427 -16.15 11.55 3.20
CA THR A 427 -17.00 12.71 2.90
C THR A 427 -17.65 13.27 4.15
N GLN A 428 -17.60 14.58 4.33
CA GLN A 428 -18.39 15.30 5.31
C GLN A 428 -19.48 16.09 4.60
N VAL A 429 -20.71 15.97 5.09
CA VAL A 429 -21.90 16.62 4.52
C VAL A 429 -22.35 17.73 5.46
N PHE A 430 -22.45 18.96 4.96
CA PHE A 430 -22.89 20.12 5.73
C PHE A 430 -24.10 20.79 5.09
N ALA A 431 -24.98 21.34 5.92
CA ALA A 431 -26.07 22.22 5.51
C ALA A 431 -25.93 23.57 6.23
N ASP A 432 -25.82 24.67 5.47
CA ASP A 432 -25.56 26.02 5.99
C ASP A 432 -24.39 26.05 7.00
N GLY A 433 -23.32 25.31 6.68
CA GLY A 433 -22.12 25.19 7.52
C GLY A 433 -22.23 24.19 8.68
N LYS A 434 -23.42 23.64 8.97
CA LYS A 434 -23.60 22.65 10.05
C LYS A 434 -23.39 21.23 9.55
N LEU A 435 -22.53 20.46 10.22
CA LEU A 435 -22.30 19.04 9.91
C LEU A 435 -23.59 18.22 10.10
N LEU A 436 -23.98 17.50 9.06
CA LEU A 436 -25.10 16.56 9.06
C LEU A 436 -24.63 15.11 9.27
N GLY A 437 -23.47 14.76 8.73
CA GLY A 437 -22.95 13.40 8.80
C GLY A 437 -21.65 13.20 8.03
N ARG A 438 -21.10 12.00 8.16
CA ARG A 438 -19.86 11.58 7.54
C ARG A 438 -20.08 10.25 6.84
N LEU A 439 -19.40 10.03 5.71
CA LEU A 439 -19.43 8.80 4.93
C LEU A 439 -18.00 8.29 4.76
N ASP A 440 -17.76 7.02 5.05
CA ASP A 440 -16.46 6.35 4.93
C ASP A 440 -16.51 5.22 3.87
N ARG A 441 -15.65 5.32 2.86
CA ARG A 441 -15.59 4.35 1.75
C ARG A 441 -15.20 2.96 2.25
N ARG A 442 -14.41 2.86 3.32
CA ARG A 442 -14.01 1.57 3.92
C ARG A 442 -15.22 0.80 4.45
N GLY A 443 -16.23 1.51 4.95
CA GLY A 443 -17.52 0.94 5.37
C GLY A 443 -18.51 0.71 4.22
N GLY A 444 -18.18 1.15 3.00
CA GLY A 444 -19.09 1.19 1.86
C GLY A 444 -20.27 2.14 2.11
N GLU A 445 -20.06 3.22 2.87
CA GLU A 445 -21.07 4.21 3.19
C GLU A 445 -21.27 5.18 2.01
N GLN A 446 -22.50 5.27 1.52
CA GLN A 446 -22.88 6.08 0.34
C GLN A 446 -24.16 6.90 0.57
N GLU A 447 -24.80 6.75 1.74
CA GLU A 447 -26.12 7.29 2.02
C GLU A 447 -26.17 7.98 3.39
N LEU A 448 -26.80 9.16 3.44
CA LEU A 448 -27.04 9.91 4.68
C LEU A 448 -28.52 10.31 4.76
N THR A 449 -29.19 9.96 5.86
CA THR A 449 -30.57 10.44 6.09
C THR A 449 -30.54 11.90 6.54
N LEU A 450 -31.26 12.75 5.81
CA LEU A 450 -31.29 14.19 6.04
C LEU A 450 -32.42 14.60 7.02
N PRO A 451 -32.20 15.66 7.82
CA PRO A 451 -33.28 16.34 8.52
C PRO A 451 -34.16 17.13 7.52
N ALA A 452 -35.20 17.80 8.03
CA ALA A 452 -35.94 18.75 7.20
C ALA A 452 -35.04 19.96 6.87
N LEU A 453 -34.90 20.31 5.59
CA LEU A 453 -34.11 21.45 5.11
C LEU A 453 -34.96 22.32 4.18
N LYS A 454 -34.64 23.60 4.08
CA LYS A 454 -35.42 24.56 3.27
C LYS A 454 -34.86 24.72 1.87
N ALA A 455 -35.72 25.05 0.92
CA ALA A 455 -35.28 25.52 -0.39
C ALA A 455 -34.27 26.68 -0.22
N GLY A 456 -33.18 26.63 -0.97
CA GLY A 456 -32.06 27.57 -0.87
C GLY A 456 -31.02 27.26 0.21
N THR A 457 -31.18 26.19 1.01
CA THR A 457 -30.12 25.73 1.94
C THR A 457 -28.84 25.42 1.15
N GLN A 458 -27.69 25.92 1.61
CA GLN A 458 -26.38 25.59 1.04
C GLN A 458 -25.99 24.19 1.49
N LEU A 459 -25.78 23.27 0.53
CA LEU A 459 -25.29 21.92 0.77
C LEU A 459 -23.82 21.84 0.35
N ASP A 460 -22.97 21.44 1.29
CA ASP A 460 -21.52 21.30 1.11
C ASP A 460 -21.10 19.84 1.32
N LEU A 461 -20.42 19.27 0.33
CA LEU A 461 -19.85 17.93 0.37
C LEU A 461 -18.32 18.03 0.29
N LEU A 462 -17.66 17.99 1.44
CA LEU A 462 -16.20 18.00 1.53
C LEU A 462 -15.69 16.57 1.46
N VAL A 463 -15.03 16.22 0.36
CA VAL A 463 -14.49 14.88 0.11
C VAL A 463 -12.98 14.92 0.23
N GLU A 464 -12.42 14.13 1.15
CA GLU A 464 -10.98 13.86 1.19
C GLU A 464 -10.65 12.66 0.30
N ALA A 465 -9.69 12.85 -0.61
CA ALA A 465 -9.06 11.76 -1.34
C ALA A 465 -7.94 11.18 -0.47
N MET A 466 -8.10 9.93 -0.06
CA MET A 466 -7.01 9.12 0.49
C MET A 466 -6.17 8.55 -0.67
N GLY A 467 -5.39 7.49 -0.42
CA GLY A 467 -4.63 6.83 -1.48
C GLY A 467 -5.53 6.22 -2.55
N ARG A 468 -5.16 6.37 -3.82
CA ARG A 468 -5.72 5.58 -4.91
C ARG A 468 -5.37 4.11 -4.71
N VAL A 469 -6.31 3.24 -5.05
CA VAL A 469 -6.07 1.80 -5.04
C VAL A 469 -4.86 1.47 -5.90
N ASN A 470 -3.97 0.63 -5.37
CA ASN A 470 -2.68 0.31 -5.99
C ASN A 470 -2.56 -1.14 -6.45
N PHE A 471 -3.64 -1.92 -6.33
CA PHE A 471 -3.67 -3.34 -6.65
C PHE A 471 -4.92 -3.71 -7.47
N ASP A 472 -4.77 -4.70 -8.35
CA ASP A 472 -5.81 -5.23 -9.26
C ASP A 472 -6.47 -4.15 -10.16
N LYS A 473 -7.65 -4.41 -10.75
CA LYS A 473 -8.35 -3.54 -11.69
C LYS A 473 -8.92 -2.27 -11.07
N SER A 474 -9.11 -2.27 -9.75
CA SER A 474 -9.59 -1.12 -9.00
C SER A 474 -8.62 0.07 -9.02
N ILE A 475 -7.40 -0.07 -9.58
CA ILE A 475 -6.49 1.04 -9.88
C ILE A 475 -7.11 2.16 -10.74
N HIS A 476 -8.24 1.89 -11.41
CA HIS A 476 -9.08 2.92 -12.05
C HIS A 476 -9.86 3.74 -11.00
N ASP A 477 -9.13 4.31 -10.05
CA ASP A 477 -9.69 4.89 -8.82
C ASP A 477 -9.80 6.42 -8.91
N ARG A 478 -10.85 6.89 -9.58
CA ARG A 478 -11.16 8.34 -9.61
C ARG A 478 -11.59 8.82 -8.23
N LYS A 479 -11.15 10.01 -7.83
CA LYS A 479 -11.41 10.56 -6.49
C LYS A 479 -12.43 11.69 -6.51
N GLY A 480 -12.99 12.05 -5.35
CA GLY A 480 -14.11 12.99 -5.25
C GLY A 480 -15.44 12.26 -5.32
N ILE A 481 -16.42 12.83 -6.02
CA ILE A 481 -17.69 12.13 -6.32
C ILE A 481 -17.65 11.63 -7.75
N THR A 482 -17.81 10.31 -7.94
CA THR A 482 -17.49 9.66 -9.22
C THR A 482 -18.59 9.78 -10.28
N GLU A 483 -19.86 9.84 -9.90
CA GLU A 483 -20.98 9.88 -10.84
C GLU A 483 -22.01 10.98 -10.51
N LYS A 484 -22.70 10.89 -9.37
CA LYS A 484 -23.85 11.77 -9.05
C LYS A 484 -24.20 11.84 -7.57
N VAL A 485 -25.06 12.81 -7.25
CA VAL A 485 -25.69 12.98 -5.93
C VAL A 485 -27.20 13.09 -6.11
N GLU A 486 -27.96 12.32 -5.34
CA GLU A 486 -29.42 12.23 -5.45
C GLU A 486 -30.11 12.45 -4.11
N LEU A 487 -31.30 13.07 -4.13
CA LEU A 487 -32.24 13.09 -3.01
C LEU A 487 -33.30 12.02 -3.24
N VAL A 488 -33.35 11.03 -2.35
CA VAL A 488 -34.27 9.89 -2.43
C VAL A 488 -35.35 10.00 -1.36
N ASN A 489 -36.61 10.03 -1.80
CA ASN A 489 -37.78 10.05 -0.91
C ASN A 489 -38.81 9.01 -1.38
N GLY A 490 -38.85 7.87 -0.69
CA GLY A 490 -39.68 6.74 -1.09
C GLY A 490 -39.23 6.16 -2.43
N LYS A 491 -40.08 6.25 -3.47
CA LYS A 491 -39.76 5.80 -4.83
C LYS A 491 -39.22 6.89 -5.75
N ASN A 492 -39.21 8.14 -5.28
CA ASN A 492 -38.74 9.27 -6.06
C ASN A 492 -37.25 9.49 -5.77
N ALA A 493 -36.45 9.67 -6.82
CA ALA A 493 -35.05 10.05 -6.74
C ALA A 493 -34.83 11.25 -7.68
N GLU A 494 -34.24 12.32 -7.15
CA GLU A 494 -33.93 13.53 -7.90
C GLU A 494 -32.42 13.79 -7.85
N THR A 495 -31.78 13.97 -9.01
CA THR A 495 -30.36 14.27 -9.10
C THR A 495 -30.10 15.76 -8.85
N LEU A 496 -29.20 16.07 -7.92
CA LEU A 496 -28.75 17.43 -7.64
C LEU A 496 -27.75 17.91 -8.70
N LYS A 497 -27.89 19.17 -9.11
CA LYS A 497 -27.13 19.82 -10.18
C LYS A 497 -26.63 21.21 -9.76
N GLY A 498 -25.92 21.91 -10.65
CA GLY A 498 -25.49 23.29 -10.46
C GLY A 498 -24.45 23.44 -9.35
N TRP A 499 -23.33 22.75 -9.51
CA TRP A 499 -22.29 22.64 -8.50
C TRP A 499 -21.21 23.72 -8.66
N THR A 500 -20.89 24.35 -7.53
CA THR A 500 -19.66 25.12 -7.34
C THR A 500 -18.61 24.24 -6.66
N VAL A 501 -17.43 24.12 -7.26
CA VAL A 501 -16.39 23.16 -6.87
C VAL A 501 -15.11 23.88 -6.47
N TYR A 502 -14.51 23.48 -5.36
CA TYR A 502 -13.27 24.05 -4.83
C TYR A 502 -12.21 22.97 -4.64
N ASN A 503 -11.06 23.16 -5.28
CA ASN A 503 -9.92 22.26 -5.14
C ASN A 503 -9.10 22.64 -3.90
N LEU A 504 -8.84 21.71 -3.00
CA LEU A 504 -7.98 21.91 -1.83
C LEU A 504 -6.72 21.04 -1.99
N PRO A 505 -5.68 21.54 -2.68
CA PRO A 505 -4.46 20.78 -2.94
C PRO A 505 -3.60 20.59 -1.68
N VAL A 506 -2.62 19.70 -1.79
CA VAL A 506 -1.73 19.26 -0.70
C VAL A 506 -0.39 20.01 -0.67
N ASP A 507 -0.13 20.85 -1.68
CA ASP A 507 1.11 21.59 -1.81
C ASP A 507 1.33 22.53 -0.64
N TYR A 508 2.55 22.52 -0.09
CA TYR A 508 2.89 23.37 1.05
C TYR A 508 2.73 24.87 0.73
N GLU A 509 2.96 25.29 -0.51
CA GLU A 509 2.74 26.68 -0.93
C GLU A 509 1.29 27.10 -0.75
N PHE A 510 0.33 26.23 -1.09
CA PHE A 510 -1.09 26.46 -0.83
C PHE A 510 -1.37 26.47 0.67
N VAL A 511 -0.94 25.42 1.39
CA VAL A 511 -1.25 25.23 2.82
C VAL A 511 -0.69 26.35 3.69
N SER A 512 0.50 26.87 3.38
CA SER A 512 1.15 27.93 4.15
C SER A 512 0.65 29.34 3.82
N SER A 513 0.00 29.54 2.67
CA SER A 513 -0.54 30.84 2.25
C SER A 513 -1.94 31.16 2.79
N GLN A 514 -2.54 30.23 3.54
CA GLN A 514 -3.88 30.40 4.10
C GLN A 514 -3.92 31.57 5.11
N ASN A 515 -5.09 32.20 5.28
CA ASN A 515 -5.26 33.32 6.18
C ASN A 515 -5.34 32.85 7.65
N PHE A 516 -4.18 32.58 8.23
CA PHE A 516 -4.02 32.17 9.63
C PHE A 516 -4.36 33.31 10.60
N GLN A 517 -5.39 33.10 11.40
CA GLN A 517 -5.84 34.01 12.44
C GLN A 517 -5.39 33.52 13.82
N ASP A 518 -5.23 34.44 14.77
CA ASP A 518 -4.98 34.07 16.17
C ASP A 518 -6.20 33.36 16.75
N MET A 519 -6.00 32.16 17.29
CA MET A 519 -7.04 31.34 17.92
C MET A 519 -7.70 32.01 19.13
N ASN A 520 -7.07 33.02 19.73
CA ASN A 520 -7.61 33.80 20.84
C ASN A 520 -8.34 35.08 20.41
N SER A 521 -8.39 35.39 19.12
CA SER A 521 -9.09 36.58 18.61
C SER A 521 -10.60 36.40 18.60
N SER A 522 -11.36 37.48 18.80
CA SER A 522 -12.84 37.45 18.79
C SER A 522 -13.45 37.02 17.45
N ALA A 523 -12.72 37.15 16.34
CA ALA A 523 -13.13 36.66 15.02
C ALA A 523 -13.03 35.13 14.92
N ALA A 524 -11.97 34.54 15.49
CA ALA A 524 -11.84 33.09 15.64
C ALA A 524 -12.82 32.53 16.68
N CYS A 525 -13.25 33.34 17.66
CA CYS A 525 -14.27 32.97 18.66
C CYS A 525 -15.69 32.71 18.11
N GLY A 526 -15.93 32.90 16.81
CA GLY A 526 -17.19 32.48 16.16
C GLY A 526 -17.30 30.97 15.94
N ILE A 527 -16.17 30.26 15.99
CA ILE A 527 -16.09 28.81 16.06
C ILE A 527 -15.91 28.47 17.54
N GLU A 528 -16.78 27.65 18.12
CA GLU A 528 -16.61 27.24 19.52
C GLU A 528 -15.21 26.61 19.69
N LYS A 529 -14.49 26.97 20.76
CA LYS A 529 -13.21 26.32 21.07
C LYS A 529 -13.48 24.81 21.18
N ASN A 530 -12.89 24.04 20.27
CA ASN A 530 -13.09 22.59 20.11
C ASN A 530 -14.38 22.16 19.39
N ASP A 531 -14.90 22.95 18.45
CA ASP A 531 -15.92 22.45 17.52
C ASP A 531 -15.30 21.37 16.60
N GLU A 532 -15.47 20.09 17.00
CA GLU A 532 -15.05 18.88 16.27
C GLU A 532 -15.80 18.66 14.92
N SER A 533 -16.42 19.70 14.39
CA SER A 533 -17.07 19.69 13.09
C SER A 533 -16.43 20.63 12.07
N VAL A 534 -15.48 21.49 12.44
CA VAL A 534 -14.90 22.49 11.52
C VAL A 534 -13.54 22.04 10.98
N PRO A 535 -13.43 21.71 9.68
CA PRO A 535 -12.15 21.46 9.02
C PRO A 535 -11.30 22.72 9.00
N ALA A 536 -10.04 22.64 9.46
CA ALA A 536 -9.14 23.80 9.51
C ALA A 536 -7.67 23.42 9.36
N TYR A 537 -6.87 24.40 8.92
CA TYR A 537 -5.43 24.38 9.10
C TYR A 537 -5.05 25.02 10.43
N TYR A 538 -4.12 24.41 11.15
CA TYR A 538 -3.56 24.90 12.41
C TYR A 538 -2.07 25.15 12.21
N ARG A 539 -1.53 26.26 12.72
CA ARG A 539 -0.10 26.59 12.63
C ARG A 539 0.50 26.92 13.99
N ALA A 540 1.74 26.48 14.17
CA ALA A 540 2.58 26.79 15.30
C ALA A 540 4.04 26.99 14.87
N THR A 541 4.82 27.63 15.74
CA THR A 541 6.28 27.59 15.67
C THR A 541 6.85 27.09 16.98
N PHE A 542 8.00 26.42 16.94
CA PHE A 542 8.71 25.92 18.11
C PHE A 542 10.21 26.06 17.91
N THR A 543 10.97 26.21 19.01
CA THR A 543 12.41 26.47 18.94
C THR A 543 13.20 25.26 19.43
N LEU A 544 14.25 24.90 18.70
CA LEU A 544 15.13 23.76 19.02
C LEU A 544 16.58 24.20 19.16
N ASP A 545 17.25 23.78 20.24
CA ASP A 545 18.70 24.00 20.42
C ASP A 545 19.56 22.93 19.72
N LYS A 546 18.97 21.75 19.51
CA LYS A 546 19.54 20.59 18.82
C LYS A 546 18.48 19.91 17.97
N VAL A 547 18.92 19.16 16.97
CA VAL A 547 18.04 18.40 16.07
C VAL A 547 18.43 16.93 16.14
N ALA A 548 17.42 16.07 16.11
CA ALA A 548 17.48 14.62 16.13
C ALA A 548 16.12 14.10 15.65
N ASP A 549 16.02 12.82 15.30
CA ASP A 549 14.74 12.21 14.93
C ASP A 549 13.73 12.33 16.09
N THR A 550 12.44 12.39 15.77
CA THR A 550 11.36 12.38 16.76
C THR A 550 10.09 11.76 16.17
N PHE A 551 9.09 11.50 17.00
CA PHE A 551 7.78 10.98 16.58
C PHE A 551 6.68 11.91 17.05
N LEU A 552 6.01 12.60 16.12
CA LEU A 552 4.94 13.55 16.43
C LEU A 552 3.71 12.79 16.90
N ASN A 553 3.32 12.97 18.17
CA ASN A 553 2.12 12.36 18.73
C ASN A 553 0.85 13.05 18.19
N MET A 554 0.02 12.29 17.49
CA MET A 554 -1.22 12.74 16.86
C MET A 554 -2.47 12.32 17.64
N GLU A 555 -2.36 11.75 18.84
CA GLU A 555 -3.49 11.23 19.61
C GLU A 555 -4.55 12.28 19.97
N SER A 556 -4.17 13.56 20.08
CA SER A 556 -5.11 14.65 20.34
C SER A 556 -5.84 15.15 19.08
N TRP A 557 -5.46 14.67 17.90
CA TRP A 557 -5.96 15.12 16.60
C TRP A 557 -6.94 14.11 15.99
N GLY A 558 -7.76 14.58 15.06
CA GLY A 558 -8.82 13.78 14.42
C GLY A 558 -8.37 13.04 13.16
N LYS A 559 -8.33 13.73 12.01
CA LYS A 559 -7.90 13.14 10.72
C LYS A 559 -7.32 14.22 9.81
N GLY A 560 -6.18 13.96 9.18
CA GLY A 560 -5.66 14.86 8.14
C GLY A 560 -4.18 14.67 7.87
N MET A 561 -3.43 15.75 7.71
CA MET A 561 -2.03 15.76 7.24
C MET A 561 -1.18 16.80 7.98
N VAL A 562 0.13 16.55 8.05
CA VAL A 562 1.10 17.43 8.75
C VAL A 562 2.21 17.88 7.82
N TRP A 563 2.61 19.15 7.94
CA TRP A 563 3.81 19.71 7.31
C TRP A 563 4.75 20.28 8.38
N VAL A 564 6.04 20.02 8.26
CA VAL A 564 7.08 20.60 9.12
C VAL A 564 8.17 21.21 8.25
N ASN A 565 8.43 22.51 8.44
CA ASN A 565 9.39 23.28 7.62
C ASN A 565 9.21 23.10 6.10
N GLY A 566 7.97 22.91 5.63
CA GLY A 566 7.65 22.68 4.22
C GLY A 566 7.64 21.22 3.76
N HIS A 567 8.17 20.30 4.57
CA HIS A 567 8.12 18.87 4.27
C HIS A 567 6.77 18.28 4.68
N ALA A 568 6.16 17.44 3.85
CA ALA A 568 4.90 16.76 4.16
C ALA A 568 5.16 15.43 4.89
N MET A 569 4.75 15.30 6.14
CA MET A 569 5.09 14.15 6.99
C MET A 569 4.25 12.91 6.72
N GLY A 570 3.04 13.09 6.20
CA GLY A 570 2.10 12.00 6.00
C GLY A 570 0.70 12.33 6.50
N ARG A 571 -0.17 11.32 6.44
CA ARG A 571 -1.54 11.36 6.94
C ARG A 571 -1.57 10.81 8.35
N PHE A 572 -2.45 11.34 9.18
CA PHE A 572 -2.79 10.77 10.48
C PHE A 572 -4.30 10.52 10.55
N TRP A 573 -4.69 9.55 11.37
CA TRP A 573 -6.09 9.30 11.67
C TRP A 573 -6.21 8.70 13.07
N GLU A 574 -7.05 9.31 13.91
CA GLU A 574 -7.20 8.92 15.31
C GLU A 574 -7.57 7.45 15.50
N ILE A 575 -8.13 6.79 14.48
CA ILE A 575 -8.59 5.41 14.57
C ILE A 575 -7.45 4.39 14.73
N GLY A 576 -6.22 4.77 14.37
CA GLY A 576 -5.04 3.92 14.46
C GLY A 576 -4.89 2.94 13.29
N PRO A 577 -3.96 1.97 13.36
CA PRO A 577 -3.19 1.63 14.57
C PRO A 577 -2.01 2.60 14.81
N GLN A 578 -1.55 3.30 13.78
CA GLN A 578 -0.56 4.37 13.88
C GLN A 578 -1.12 5.61 14.60
N GLN A 579 -0.44 6.08 15.64
CA GLN A 579 -0.77 7.33 16.35
C GLN A 579 0.38 8.35 16.35
N THR A 580 1.53 8.00 15.79
CA THR A 580 2.67 8.92 15.64
C THR A 580 3.15 9.03 14.20
N LEU A 581 3.57 10.21 13.78
CA LEU A 581 4.27 10.44 12.51
C LEU A 581 5.79 10.54 12.74
N PHE A 582 6.58 9.79 11.99
CA PHE A 582 8.03 9.91 12.01
C PHE A 582 8.48 11.28 11.45
N MET A 583 9.29 11.99 12.22
CA MET A 583 9.85 13.29 11.86
C MET A 583 11.38 13.17 11.81
N PRO A 584 11.97 13.07 10.61
CA PRO A 584 13.41 13.04 10.43
C PRO A 584 14.10 14.29 10.99
N GLY A 585 15.13 14.10 11.80
CA GLY A 585 15.96 15.16 12.36
C GLY A 585 16.66 16.00 11.28
N CYS A 586 16.94 15.42 10.10
CA CYS A 586 17.52 16.15 8.97
C CYS A 586 16.59 17.22 8.36
N TRP A 587 15.28 17.14 8.62
CA TRP A 587 14.30 18.14 8.19
C TRP A 587 13.93 19.14 9.29
N LEU A 588 14.46 18.95 10.49
CA LEU A 588 14.44 19.93 11.57
C LEU A 588 15.65 20.86 11.46
N LYS A 589 15.53 22.06 12.03
CA LYS A 589 16.63 23.04 12.11
C LYS A 589 16.82 23.56 13.52
N LYS A 590 18.06 23.92 13.86
CA LYS A 590 18.31 24.71 15.07
C LYS A 590 17.63 26.07 14.95
N GLY A 591 17.08 26.57 16.05
CA GLY A 591 16.25 27.77 16.07
C GLY A 591 14.78 27.45 15.78
N VAL A 592 14.09 28.38 15.11
CA VAL A 592 12.65 28.33 14.91
C VAL A 592 12.27 27.35 13.81
N ASN A 593 11.40 26.40 14.13
CA ASN A 593 10.76 25.46 13.21
C ASN A 593 9.27 25.81 13.09
N GLU A 594 8.68 25.49 11.95
CA GLU A 594 7.24 25.63 11.72
C GLU A 594 6.59 24.25 11.62
N ILE A 595 5.37 24.14 12.15
CA ILE A 595 4.48 23.02 11.91
C ILE A 595 3.09 23.53 11.51
N ILE A 596 2.52 22.92 10.47
CA ILE A 596 1.15 23.12 10.02
C ILE A 596 0.43 21.78 10.02
N VAL A 597 -0.81 21.75 10.52
CA VAL A 597 -1.66 20.56 10.56
C VAL A 597 -2.99 20.88 9.89
N LEU A 598 -3.35 20.12 8.87
CA LEU A 598 -4.74 20.04 8.41
C LEU A 598 -5.46 19.02 9.29
N ASP A 599 -6.50 19.45 10.01
CA ASP A 599 -7.42 18.53 10.69
C ASP A 599 -8.83 18.72 10.13
N LEU A 600 -9.37 17.65 9.56
CA LEU A 600 -10.68 17.62 8.94
C LEU A 600 -11.81 17.36 9.95
N LYS A 601 -11.48 16.84 11.14
CA LYS A 601 -12.44 16.63 12.22
C LYS A 601 -12.31 17.66 13.33
N GLY A 602 -11.21 18.40 13.38
CA GLY A 602 -10.89 19.24 14.53
C GLY A 602 -10.28 18.42 15.68
N PRO A 603 -9.25 18.95 16.36
CA PRO A 603 -8.55 18.24 17.41
C PRO A 603 -9.30 18.34 18.75
N LYS A 604 -9.16 17.33 19.61
CA LYS A 604 -9.54 17.38 21.03
C LYS A 604 -8.71 18.41 21.79
N GLU A 605 -7.42 18.48 21.45
CA GLU A 605 -6.50 19.50 21.92
C GLU A 605 -5.51 19.84 20.80
N ALA A 606 -5.39 21.12 20.46
CA ALA A 606 -4.48 21.63 19.43
C ALA A 606 -3.03 21.73 19.96
N THR A 607 -2.48 20.59 20.37
CA THR A 607 -1.13 20.42 20.90
C THR A 607 -0.47 19.19 20.26
N ILE A 608 0.84 19.22 20.01
CA ILE A 608 1.63 18.04 19.61
C ILE A 608 2.85 17.92 20.52
N VAL A 609 3.21 16.69 20.88
CA VAL A 609 4.46 16.36 21.59
C VAL A 609 5.33 15.50 20.68
N GLY A 610 6.63 15.75 20.66
CA GLY A 610 7.59 14.85 20.00
C GLY A 610 8.04 13.76 20.98
N LEU A 611 7.85 12.50 20.62
CA LEU A 611 8.23 11.33 21.41
C LEU A 611 9.57 10.76 20.93
N ASN A 612 10.17 9.89 21.75
CA ASN A 612 11.37 9.14 21.40
C ASN A 612 11.09 7.71 20.89
N LYS A 613 9.82 7.31 20.84
CA LYS A 613 9.36 6.02 20.30
C LYS A 613 8.06 6.23 19.52
N PRO A 614 7.84 5.45 18.44
CA PRO A 614 6.59 5.48 17.73
C PRO A 614 5.49 4.77 18.53
N ILE A 615 4.24 5.08 18.18
CA ILE A 615 3.04 4.34 18.57
C ILE A 615 2.41 3.84 17.28
N LEU A 616 2.60 2.54 16.98
CA LEU A 616 2.12 1.92 15.74
C LEU A 616 0.97 0.93 15.96
N ASP A 617 0.64 0.60 17.21
CA ASP A 617 -0.20 -0.52 17.60
C ASP A 617 -1.42 -0.10 18.46
N MET A 618 -1.85 1.16 18.37
CA MET A 618 -2.96 1.69 19.16
C MET A 618 -4.20 1.98 18.31
N LEU A 619 -5.16 1.05 18.36
CA LEU A 619 -6.51 1.25 17.85
C LEU A 619 -7.39 1.99 18.87
N ARG A 620 -8.10 3.04 18.42
CA ARG A 620 -8.95 3.86 19.30
C ARG A 620 -10.44 3.81 18.98
N VAL A 621 -10.83 3.24 17.84
CA VAL A 621 -12.24 3.01 17.53
C VAL A 621 -12.63 1.61 17.99
N ALA A 622 -13.66 1.55 18.83
CA ALA A 622 -14.36 0.31 19.15
C ALA A 622 -15.23 -0.11 17.95
N VAL A 623 -14.61 -0.63 16.90
CA VAL A 623 -15.31 -1.46 15.92
C VAL A 623 -15.34 -2.86 16.53
N PRO A 624 -16.44 -3.63 16.44
CA PRO A 624 -16.36 -5.06 16.70
C PRO A 624 -15.26 -5.59 15.78
N GLU A 625 -14.19 -6.15 16.36
CA GLU A 625 -13.03 -6.66 15.59
C GLU A 625 -13.42 -7.82 14.65
N THR A 626 -14.69 -8.19 14.62
CA THR A 626 -15.24 -9.39 14.01
C THR A 626 -16.57 -9.10 13.32
N HIS A 627 -16.91 -9.91 12.32
CA HIS A 627 -18.14 -9.85 11.54
C HIS A 627 -19.32 -10.53 12.25
N ARG A 628 -19.27 -10.62 13.59
CA ARG A 628 -20.31 -11.22 14.43
C ARG A 628 -20.74 -10.29 15.55
N LYS A 629 -22.03 -9.98 15.58
CA LYS A 629 -22.63 -9.24 16.72
C LYS A 629 -22.72 -10.14 17.94
N GLN A 630 -22.62 -9.56 19.14
CA GLN A 630 -22.77 -10.29 20.39
C GLN A 630 -24.11 -11.04 20.43
N GLY A 631 -24.07 -12.35 20.67
CA GLY A 631 -25.25 -13.22 20.72
C GLY A 631 -25.81 -13.66 19.36
N GLN A 632 -25.27 -13.16 18.24
CA GLN A 632 -25.68 -13.58 16.90
C GLN A 632 -25.19 -15.01 16.63
N THR A 633 -26.07 -15.90 16.17
CA THR A 633 -25.71 -17.28 15.79
C THR A 633 -26.49 -17.66 14.55
N ILE A 634 -25.80 -18.05 13.48
CA ILE A 634 -26.49 -18.44 12.25
C ILE A 634 -27.33 -19.71 12.45
N LYS A 635 -28.53 -19.74 11.86
CA LYS A 635 -29.49 -20.86 11.93
C LYS A 635 -29.54 -21.60 10.60
N LEU A 636 -28.81 -22.72 10.51
CA LEU A 636 -28.72 -23.55 9.30
C LEU A 636 -29.57 -24.82 9.36
N GLU A 637 -30.27 -25.10 10.47
CA GLU A 637 -30.95 -26.39 10.73
C GLU A 637 -32.12 -26.65 9.76
N LYS A 638 -32.69 -25.58 9.21
CA LYS A 638 -33.78 -25.64 8.21
C LYS A 638 -33.29 -25.34 6.79
N GLU A 639 -32.02 -25.01 6.62
CA GLU A 639 -31.42 -24.72 5.32
C GLU A 639 -30.92 -26.02 4.69
N THR A 640 -31.10 -26.18 3.38
CA THR A 640 -30.60 -27.35 2.65
C THR A 640 -29.27 -26.99 1.98
N PRO A 641 -28.18 -27.73 2.24
CA PRO A 641 -26.91 -27.46 1.56
C PRO A 641 -27.04 -27.78 0.07
N VAL A 642 -26.50 -26.90 -0.77
CA VAL A 642 -26.43 -27.11 -2.23
C VAL A 642 -25.30 -28.08 -2.60
N SER A 643 -24.30 -28.21 -1.71
CA SER A 643 -23.19 -29.13 -1.85
C SER A 643 -22.59 -29.47 -0.48
N ALA A 644 -22.01 -30.65 -0.36
CA ALA A 644 -21.24 -31.09 0.78
C ALA A 644 -20.09 -31.98 0.28
N GLY A 645 -18.95 -31.94 0.95
CA GLY A 645 -17.80 -32.71 0.49
C GLY A 645 -16.61 -32.64 1.44
N THR A 646 -15.48 -33.15 0.95
CA THR A 646 -14.19 -33.15 1.63
C THR A 646 -13.15 -32.56 0.68
N PHE A 647 -12.40 -31.56 1.14
CA PHE A 647 -11.29 -30.98 0.39
C PHE A 647 -10.14 -31.98 0.25
N LYS A 648 -9.14 -31.68 -0.60
CA LYS A 648 -7.88 -32.43 -0.65
C LYS A 648 -6.89 -31.82 0.34
N PRO A 649 -6.01 -32.58 1.01
CA PRO A 649 -5.04 -32.00 1.94
C PRO A 649 -3.95 -31.18 1.21
N GLY A 650 -3.42 -30.17 1.87
CA GLY A 650 -2.26 -29.38 1.45
C GLY A 650 -2.59 -28.00 0.84
N ASN A 651 -1.55 -27.22 0.57
CA ASN A 651 -1.64 -25.87 -0.01
C ASN A 651 -2.11 -25.88 -1.47
N GLY A 652 -2.49 -24.69 -1.96
CA GLY A 652 -2.85 -24.44 -3.35
C GLY A 652 -4.36 -24.41 -3.60
N TRP A 653 -4.74 -23.82 -4.74
CA TRP A 653 -6.13 -23.60 -5.10
C TRP A 653 -6.90 -24.91 -5.31
N GLN A 654 -8.13 -24.97 -4.79
CA GLN A 654 -9.06 -26.06 -5.01
C GLN A 654 -10.39 -25.53 -5.54
N GLU A 655 -10.82 -26.06 -6.68
CA GLU A 655 -12.13 -25.75 -7.26
C GLU A 655 -13.15 -26.85 -6.91
N VAL A 656 -14.32 -26.42 -6.46
CA VAL A 656 -15.47 -27.28 -6.16
C VAL A 656 -16.64 -26.85 -7.02
N LYS A 657 -17.23 -27.80 -7.75
CA LYS A 657 -18.46 -27.59 -8.50
C LYS A 657 -19.69 -27.80 -7.61
N VAL A 658 -20.71 -26.98 -7.82
CA VAL A 658 -22.02 -27.12 -7.17
C VAL A 658 -23.12 -27.15 -8.23
N PRO A 659 -24.30 -27.73 -7.94
CA PRO A 659 -25.46 -27.58 -8.83
C PRO A 659 -25.76 -26.11 -9.06
N VAL A 660 -26.13 -25.75 -10.30
CA VAL A 660 -26.47 -24.37 -10.67
C VAL A 660 -27.54 -23.83 -9.72
N THR A 661 -27.16 -22.89 -8.88
CA THR A 661 -28.04 -22.34 -7.84
C THR A 661 -28.07 -20.84 -7.94
N LYS A 662 -29.28 -20.28 -8.09
CA LYS A 662 -29.47 -18.83 -8.10
C LYS A 662 -29.45 -18.29 -6.68
N GLY A 663 -28.57 -17.33 -6.39
CA GLY A 663 -28.53 -16.67 -5.09
C GLY A 663 -27.60 -15.48 -5.01
N ARG A 664 -27.71 -14.73 -3.91
CA ARG A 664 -26.92 -13.55 -3.56
C ARG A 664 -26.02 -13.80 -2.35
N TYR A 665 -26.46 -14.64 -1.41
CA TYR A 665 -25.72 -14.95 -0.19
C TYR A 665 -25.09 -16.34 -0.31
N PHE A 666 -23.79 -16.43 -0.06
CA PHE A 666 -23.02 -17.67 -0.08
C PHE A 666 -22.52 -17.97 1.34
N CYS A 667 -22.80 -19.15 1.86
CA CYS A 667 -22.30 -19.61 3.16
C CYS A 667 -21.45 -20.87 2.98
N LEU A 668 -20.21 -20.82 3.47
CA LEU A 668 -19.37 -22.00 3.66
C LEU A 668 -19.44 -22.40 5.14
N GLU A 669 -19.84 -23.63 5.41
CA GLU A 669 -19.78 -24.25 6.73
C GLU A 669 -18.67 -25.31 6.74
N GLY A 670 -17.56 -25.04 7.43
CA GLY A 670 -16.56 -26.04 7.76
C GLY A 670 -17.05 -26.94 8.89
N LEU A 671 -16.80 -28.25 8.78
CA LEU A 671 -17.25 -29.26 9.74
C LEU A 671 -16.09 -29.91 10.51
N SER A 672 -14.88 -29.86 9.95
CA SER A 672 -13.68 -30.44 10.55
C SER A 672 -12.43 -29.86 9.87
N SER A 673 -11.25 -30.09 10.46
CA SER A 673 -9.93 -29.73 9.92
C SER A 673 -9.08 -30.97 9.59
N PHE A 674 -8.06 -30.81 8.75
CA PHE A 674 -7.11 -31.89 8.45
C PHE A 674 -6.12 -32.17 9.58
N ASP A 675 -5.75 -31.15 10.35
CA ASP A 675 -4.84 -31.26 11.49
C ASP A 675 -5.55 -31.66 12.80
N ASN A 676 -6.87 -31.88 12.75
CA ASN A 676 -7.73 -32.22 13.89
C ASN A 676 -7.73 -31.15 15.00
N THR A 677 -7.43 -29.91 14.65
CA THR A 677 -7.62 -28.75 15.53
C THR A 677 -9.04 -28.18 15.42
N ASN A 678 -9.40 -27.26 16.31
CA ASN A 678 -10.63 -26.47 16.23
C ASN A 678 -10.47 -25.23 15.34
N ILE A 679 -9.43 -25.16 14.51
CA ILE A 679 -9.11 -23.97 13.72
C ILE A 679 -9.59 -24.19 12.29
N ALA A 680 -10.36 -23.26 11.76
CA ALA A 680 -10.62 -23.10 10.33
C ALA A 680 -9.83 -21.90 9.80
N ALA A 681 -9.17 -22.06 8.65
CA ALA A 681 -8.42 -21.00 7.99
C ALA A 681 -8.66 -21.00 6.47
N ILE A 682 -8.77 -19.81 5.88
CA ILE A 682 -8.95 -19.60 4.44
C ILE A 682 -8.12 -18.37 4.03
N ALA A 683 -7.24 -18.53 3.05
CA ALA A 683 -6.48 -17.42 2.47
C ALA A 683 -7.31 -16.68 1.43
N GLU A 684 -7.85 -17.38 0.43
CA GLU A 684 -8.63 -16.76 -0.64
C GLU A 684 -9.85 -17.59 -1.03
N PHE A 685 -10.88 -16.91 -1.52
CA PHE A 685 -12.17 -17.47 -1.90
C PHE A 685 -12.70 -16.82 -3.19
N ASP A 686 -13.13 -17.66 -4.14
CA ASP A 686 -13.86 -17.24 -5.34
C ASP A 686 -15.22 -17.93 -5.40
N VAL A 687 -16.25 -17.24 -5.90
CA VAL A 687 -17.51 -17.86 -6.33
C VAL A 687 -17.57 -17.81 -7.85
N LEU A 688 -18.00 -18.91 -8.47
CA LEU A 688 -18.02 -19.06 -9.93
C LEU A 688 -19.43 -18.89 -10.49
N ASP A 689 -19.54 -18.13 -11.58
CA ASP A 689 -20.78 -17.90 -12.30
C ASP A 689 -21.15 -19.05 -13.27
N GLU A 690 -22.23 -18.88 -14.05
CA GLU A 690 -22.70 -19.85 -15.04
C GLU A 690 -21.71 -20.17 -16.16
N LYS A 691 -20.70 -19.32 -16.37
CA LYS A 691 -19.62 -19.52 -17.35
C LYS A 691 -18.38 -20.14 -16.71
N GLY A 692 -18.42 -20.43 -15.40
CA GLY A 692 -17.27 -20.88 -14.62
C GLY A 692 -16.24 -19.77 -14.38
N GLN A 693 -16.63 -18.51 -14.56
CA GLN A 693 -15.77 -17.35 -14.33
C GLN A 693 -15.92 -16.87 -12.89
N LYS A 694 -14.84 -16.30 -12.34
CA LYS A 694 -14.87 -15.69 -11.01
C LYS A 694 -15.87 -14.52 -11.01
N ILE A 695 -16.81 -14.54 -10.07
CA ILE A 695 -17.67 -13.39 -9.80
C ILE A 695 -16.80 -12.27 -9.23
N SER A 696 -16.99 -11.05 -9.71
CA SER A 696 -16.29 -9.87 -9.18
C SER A 696 -16.56 -9.73 -7.68
N ARG A 697 -15.49 -9.51 -6.93
CA ARG A 697 -15.49 -9.39 -5.47
C ARG A 697 -15.65 -7.94 -5.00
N GLU A 698 -15.69 -6.97 -5.93
CA GLU A 698 -15.73 -5.54 -5.60
C GLU A 698 -16.90 -5.15 -4.69
N ASN A 699 -18.02 -5.83 -4.83
CA ASN A 699 -19.24 -5.58 -4.06
C ASN A 699 -19.49 -6.62 -2.97
N TRP A 700 -18.50 -7.46 -2.66
CA TRP A 700 -18.64 -8.47 -1.61
C TRP A 700 -18.61 -7.84 -0.22
N LYS A 701 -19.38 -8.43 0.68
CA LYS A 701 -19.33 -8.12 2.11
C LYS A 701 -19.39 -9.40 2.92
N ILE A 702 -18.51 -9.56 3.91
CA ILE A 702 -18.75 -10.53 4.97
C ILE A 702 -19.91 -10.02 5.82
N VAL A 703 -21.01 -10.78 5.84
CA VAL A 703 -22.18 -10.46 6.68
C VAL A 703 -22.20 -11.26 7.98
N TYR A 704 -21.39 -12.32 8.05
CA TYR A 704 -21.21 -13.15 9.24
C TYR A 704 -19.93 -13.97 9.14
N ALA A 705 -19.17 -14.05 10.22
CA ALA A 705 -18.17 -15.09 10.47
C ALA A 705 -18.33 -15.55 11.92
N ASP A 706 -18.40 -16.85 12.19
CA ASP A 706 -18.73 -17.33 13.54
C ASP A 706 -17.64 -16.99 14.59
N SER A 707 -16.39 -16.92 14.13
CA SER A 707 -15.19 -16.80 14.95
C SER A 707 -14.04 -16.21 14.13
N GLU A 708 -13.28 -15.29 14.72
CA GLU A 708 -12.15 -14.59 14.10
C GLU A 708 -11.05 -14.34 15.15
N GLU A 709 -9.79 -14.61 14.81
CA GLU A 709 -8.64 -14.42 15.70
C GLU A 709 -7.99 -13.03 15.49
N THR A 710 -8.37 -12.10 16.35
CA THR A 710 -7.93 -10.68 16.34
C THR A 710 -7.00 -10.32 17.51
N ARG A 711 -6.88 -11.23 18.50
CA ARG A 711 -6.07 -11.01 19.71
C ARG A 711 -4.58 -11.14 19.39
N SER A 712 -4.21 -12.21 18.71
CA SER A 712 -2.81 -12.55 18.38
C SER A 712 -2.39 -12.15 16.96
N GLY A 713 -3.33 -11.74 16.09
CA GLY A 713 -3.05 -11.33 14.71
C GLY A 713 -4.23 -10.59 14.08
N ASN A 714 -4.15 -10.32 12.79
CA ASN A 714 -5.22 -9.67 12.00
C ASN A 714 -5.89 -10.68 11.05
N ARG A 715 -6.65 -11.63 11.59
CA ARG A 715 -7.18 -12.80 10.86
C ARG A 715 -8.69 -12.73 10.65
N THR A 716 -9.18 -11.56 10.28
CA THR A 716 -10.60 -11.28 10.03
C THR A 716 -11.10 -11.94 8.74
N ALA A 717 -12.41 -12.14 8.63
CA ALA A 717 -13.02 -12.89 7.55
C ALA A 717 -12.99 -12.17 6.18
N ASP A 718 -12.85 -10.84 6.15
CA ASP A 718 -12.72 -10.08 4.91
C ASP A 718 -11.40 -10.38 4.17
N LYS A 719 -10.44 -10.99 4.86
CA LYS A 719 -9.18 -11.47 4.27
C LYS A 719 -9.35 -12.54 3.20
N ILE A 720 -10.49 -13.23 3.14
CA ILE A 720 -10.70 -14.29 2.14
C ILE A 720 -10.92 -13.75 0.72
N TYR A 721 -11.03 -12.43 0.53
CA TYR A 721 -11.22 -11.83 -0.79
C TYR A 721 -10.41 -10.55 -1.00
N ASP A 722 -9.39 -10.31 -0.18
CA ASP A 722 -8.55 -9.12 -0.28
C ASP A 722 -7.47 -9.23 -1.36
N LEU A 723 -7.48 -10.35 -2.13
CA LEU A 723 -6.56 -10.66 -3.22
C LEU A 723 -5.12 -10.86 -2.72
N GLN A 724 -4.92 -11.36 -1.51
CA GLN A 724 -3.59 -11.59 -0.95
C GLN A 724 -3.47 -13.06 -0.48
N GLU A 725 -2.76 -13.88 -1.25
CA GLU A 725 -2.57 -15.31 -0.91
C GLU A 725 -1.77 -15.54 0.40
N SER A 726 -1.14 -14.48 0.94
CA SER A 726 -0.35 -14.49 2.19
C SER A 726 -1.15 -14.10 3.44
N THR A 727 -2.34 -13.50 3.29
CA THR A 727 -3.25 -13.23 4.41
C THR A 727 -4.36 -14.25 4.46
N PHE A 728 -5.01 -14.37 5.61
CA PHE A 728 -6.04 -15.39 5.80
C PHE A 728 -6.99 -15.05 6.94
N TRP A 729 -8.25 -15.45 6.78
CA TRP A 729 -9.19 -15.61 7.87
C TRP A 729 -8.75 -16.80 8.74
N GLN A 730 -8.90 -16.66 10.06
CA GLN A 730 -8.73 -17.77 10.97
C GLN A 730 -9.67 -17.66 12.17
N THR A 731 -10.25 -18.77 12.59
CA THR A 731 -11.01 -18.85 13.84
C THR A 731 -10.10 -18.85 15.07
N VAL A 732 -10.65 -18.52 16.23
CA VAL A 732 -9.99 -18.77 17.52
C VAL A 732 -9.93 -20.28 17.81
N ASP A 733 -8.89 -20.72 18.51
CA ASP A 733 -8.59 -22.13 18.77
C ASP A 733 -9.49 -22.84 19.80
N ASN A 734 -10.28 -22.07 20.55
CA ASN A 734 -11.09 -22.56 21.66
C ASN A 734 -12.58 -22.73 21.35
N THR A 735 -12.99 -22.56 20.09
CA THR A 735 -14.37 -22.76 19.64
C THR A 735 -14.42 -23.98 18.73
N ALA A 736 -15.18 -25.01 19.09
CA ALA A 736 -15.26 -26.23 18.29
C ALA A 736 -16.03 -26.00 16.98
N TYR A 737 -15.68 -26.77 15.95
CA TYR A 737 -16.48 -26.91 14.74
C TYR A 737 -17.96 -27.23 15.05
N PRO A 738 -18.92 -26.78 14.21
CA PRO A 738 -18.72 -26.20 12.88
C PRO A 738 -18.41 -24.70 12.87
N HIS A 739 -17.67 -24.24 11.85
CA HIS A 739 -17.35 -22.84 11.59
C HIS A 739 -18.01 -22.35 10.31
N GLN A 740 -18.47 -21.10 10.27
CA GLN A 740 -19.21 -20.55 9.14
C GLN A 740 -18.71 -19.16 8.75
N VAL A 741 -18.63 -18.93 7.44
CA VAL A 741 -18.47 -17.60 6.85
C VAL A 741 -19.55 -17.37 5.80
N VAL A 742 -20.17 -16.19 5.84
CA VAL A 742 -21.26 -15.78 4.96
C VAL A 742 -20.87 -14.52 4.19
N ILE A 743 -20.95 -14.62 2.88
CA ILE A 743 -20.62 -13.56 1.92
C ILE A 743 -21.92 -13.09 1.26
N ASP A 744 -22.19 -11.79 1.29
CA ASP A 744 -23.13 -11.13 0.37
C ASP A 744 -22.38 -10.80 -0.92
N LEU A 745 -22.79 -11.37 -2.06
CA LEU A 745 -22.19 -11.14 -3.37
C LEU A 745 -22.60 -9.81 -4.01
N GLY A 746 -23.42 -9.00 -3.32
CA GLY A 746 -23.92 -7.69 -3.73
C GLY A 746 -25.17 -7.76 -4.64
N LYS A 747 -25.30 -8.81 -5.45
CA LYS A 747 -26.49 -9.11 -6.28
C LYS A 747 -26.68 -10.61 -6.49
N GLU A 748 -27.79 -11.00 -7.10
CA GLU A 748 -28.04 -12.41 -7.43
C GLU A 748 -27.19 -12.87 -8.63
N TYR A 749 -26.63 -14.06 -8.52
CA TYR A 749 -25.91 -14.77 -9.58
C TYR A 749 -26.40 -16.21 -9.71
N ASN A 750 -26.18 -16.82 -10.87
CA ASN A 750 -26.27 -18.26 -11.06
C ASN A 750 -24.92 -18.88 -10.66
N VAL A 751 -24.82 -19.38 -9.43
CA VAL A 751 -23.58 -19.96 -8.88
C VAL A 751 -23.42 -21.40 -9.36
N THR A 752 -22.23 -21.75 -9.88
CA THR A 752 -21.92 -23.11 -10.38
C THR A 752 -20.75 -23.77 -9.68
N GLY A 753 -20.03 -23.02 -8.86
CA GLY A 753 -18.91 -23.53 -8.09
C GLY A 753 -18.29 -22.46 -7.22
N PHE A 754 -17.22 -22.83 -6.55
CA PHE A 754 -16.37 -21.92 -5.81
C PHE A 754 -14.93 -22.43 -5.83
N ARG A 755 -13.99 -21.55 -5.53
CA ARG A 755 -12.59 -21.92 -5.29
C ARG A 755 -12.17 -21.48 -3.92
N ILE A 756 -11.32 -22.28 -3.28
CA ILE A 756 -10.74 -22.00 -1.98
C ILE A 756 -9.23 -22.17 -2.05
N LEU A 757 -8.52 -21.25 -1.42
CA LEU A 757 -7.08 -21.33 -1.19
C LEU A 757 -6.86 -21.46 0.33
N PRO A 758 -6.29 -22.59 0.80
CA PRO A 758 -5.78 -22.69 2.16
C PRO A 758 -4.57 -21.78 2.35
N ARG A 759 -4.26 -21.45 3.60
CA ARG A 759 -3.08 -20.65 3.96
C ARG A 759 -1.78 -21.20 3.35
N ALA A 760 -0.86 -20.30 3.01
CA ALA A 760 0.36 -20.64 2.26
C ALA A 760 1.40 -21.39 3.08
N GLU A 761 1.29 -21.39 4.41
CA GLU A 761 2.29 -22.02 5.28
C GLU A 761 2.37 -23.53 5.12
N GLN A 762 3.56 -24.09 5.35
CA GLN A 762 3.79 -25.52 5.26
C GLN A 762 2.77 -26.32 6.09
N GLY A 763 2.13 -27.29 5.44
CA GLY A 763 1.09 -28.13 6.05
C GLY A 763 -0.32 -27.53 6.07
N ALA A 764 -0.50 -26.27 5.63
CA ALA A 764 -1.75 -25.53 5.64
C ALA A 764 -2.54 -25.63 6.98
N PRO A 765 -2.00 -25.11 8.10
CA PRO A 765 -2.65 -25.19 9.42
C PRO A 765 -4.11 -24.68 9.45
N GLY A 766 -5.01 -25.39 10.13
CA GLY A 766 -6.43 -25.04 10.19
C GLY A 766 -7.19 -25.23 8.86
N MET A 767 -6.60 -25.95 7.90
CA MET A 767 -7.27 -26.24 6.64
C MET A 767 -8.52 -27.07 6.87
N ILE A 768 -9.66 -26.55 6.40
CA ILE A 768 -10.95 -27.22 6.44
C ILE A 768 -10.85 -28.55 5.68
N LYS A 769 -11.34 -29.63 6.29
CA LYS A 769 -11.45 -30.96 5.68
C LYS A 769 -12.84 -31.17 5.12
N ASP A 770 -13.84 -31.37 5.98
CA ASP A 770 -15.23 -31.61 5.57
C ASP A 770 -16.01 -30.29 5.57
N TYR A 771 -16.90 -30.09 4.60
CA TYR A 771 -17.66 -28.85 4.45
C TYR A 771 -19.09 -29.07 3.94
N LYS A 772 -19.92 -28.04 4.14
CA LYS A 772 -21.20 -27.82 3.46
C LYS A 772 -21.25 -26.41 2.86
N VAL A 773 -22.01 -26.26 1.78
CA VAL A 773 -22.25 -24.97 1.12
C VAL A 773 -23.73 -24.70 1.04
N TYR A 774 -24.11 -23.45 1.29
CA TYR A 774 -25.47 -22.96 1.16
C TYR A 774 -25.49 -21.70 0.29
N VAL A 775 -26.46 -21.58 -0.61
CA VAL A 775 -26.63 -20.42 -1.49
C VAL A 775 -28.08 -19.96 -1.42
N LYS A 776 -28.32 -18.68 -1.13
CA LYS A 776 -29.68 -18.11 -0.96
C LYS A 776 -29.85 -16.78 -1.67
N ALA A 777 -31.06 -16.52 -2.17
CA ALA A 777 -31.44 -15.20 -2.68
C ALA A 777 -31.63 -14.16 -1.56
N THR A 778 -32.16 -14.59 -0.42
CA THR A 778 -32.36 -13.76 0.79
C THR A 778 -31.32 -14.09 1.86
N GLY A 779 -31.15 -13.18 2.82
CA GLY A 779 -30.21 -13.39 3.93
C GLY A 779 -30.50 -14.64 4.76
N PHE A 780 -29.47 -15.11 5.48
CA PHE A 780 -29.61 -16.20 6.45
C PHE A 780 -30.30 -15.72 7.73
N GLY A 781 -30.93 -16.65 8.44
CA GLY A 781 -31.48 -16.39 9.77
C GLY A 781 -30.38 -16.41 10.84
N TYR A 782 -30.51 -15.54 11.84
CA TYR A 782 -29.64 -15.48 13.01
C TYR A 782 -30.44 -15.60 14.31
#